data_AF-A0A955E941-F1
#
_entry.id   AF-A0A955E941-F1
#
_cell.length_a   1.000
_cell.length_b   1.000
_cell.length_c   1.000
_cell.angle_alpha   90.00
_cell.angle_beta   90.00
_cell.angle_gamma   90.00
#
_symmetry.space_group_name_H-M   'P 1'
#
loop_
_entity.id
_entity.type
_entity.pdbx_description
1 polymer ?
#
loop_
_entity_poly.entity_id
_entity_poly.type
_entity_poly.pdbx_seq_one_letter_code
_entity_poly.pdbx_strand_id
1 'polypeptide(L)'
;MIGRWLAVCALVVGSVAAGSHAQTLMTKSIAAPPSDVLSGVVRRPVASTTGVSSRCARYPIELERSADGVWRASVGFYVGDPATARLMIVSPEAGAWDARVRFADGDVIALGDGVELDARVKRHHGQYGIEGVFDPATMYEIEGASREKWTLEVSAAQGEAGGIDGYLLVTSDDPVAMYAWSSGGVVGEPIEFYACLYDTTDGVHVPGAAMPAAIEGRLLGEMTRFGTGDAVDVATRFDPAAGDRREVSGVLVVDTPGVHRFEARIEAELADGRRVSRSATVLIPVVDARAEIAGVTPRVEGDVVEFEFSLHGARLPGHFRAGAELWGRGEHGDVPIAWIGGMVTPEWDENGDPGAARVSLEMDADWIGLAGAQGPYELRNVRFEDADFYVVFAERGRMDVAIAPGLSAREVGGISTEMLTGRMNAGRAIDVPSAAPASSANGVESAVSAHNIMLIHGYCAGGNPWPTGQFSSPIDIFSDPNQSRSNDAFAQLIGAQSQDSKSFGVIAHSQGGLASLQLYTFYWSGLDWARGPRLIQSVGSPYQGTALAGELAVLGSIFGTGCGENTDLTYAGSAAWLSFVPTWARQQVYYHTTSFLDEPFVYDYCNFLSDFFLTDPDDGVVEMVAGQLPGANNMGHKAGWCHTTGMQDPAQYTDTVRNATMNANAAR
;
A
#
# COMPACT_ATOMS: atom_id res chain seq x y z
N MET A 1 -37.55 -55.14 9.49
CA MET A 1 -36.45 -56.06 9.11
C MET A 1 -35.77 -55.48 7.88
N ILE A 2 -34.45 -55.30 7.94
CA ILE A 2 -33.53 -54.89 6.87
C ILE A 2 -33.54 -53.39 6.52
N GLY A 3 -32.55 -52.69 7.08
CA GLY A 3 -32.19 -51.32 6.74
C GLY A 3 -31.41 -51.24 5.42
N ARG A 4 -31.48 -50.07 4.80
CA ARG A 4 -30.58 -49.64 3.73
C ARG A 4 -30.00 -48.30 4.13
N TRP A 5 -28.75 -48.34 4.58
CA TRP A 5 -27.87 -47.20 4.64
C TRP A 5 -27.47 -46.85 3.20
N LEU A 6 -27.77 -45.63 2.77
CA LEU A 6 -27.21 -45.02 1.58
C LEU A 6 -25.96 -44.25 2.04
N ALA A 7 -24.79 -44.83 1.81
CA ALA A 7 -23.53 -44.15 1.95
C ALA A 7 -23.41 -43.13 0.81
N VAL A 8 -23.46 -41.84 1.15
CA VAL A 8 -23.02 -40.77 0.27
C VAL A 8 -21.50 -40.76 0.37
N CYS A 9 -20.82 -41.29 -0.65
CA CYS A 9 -19.39 -41.10 -0.82
C CYS A 9 -19.13 -39.62 -1.09
N ALA A 10 -18.63 -38.91 -0.07
CA ALA A 10 -18.00 -37.61 -0.25
C ALA A 10 -16.75 -37.81 -1.12
N LEU A 11 -16.82 -37.39 -2.38
CA LEU A 11 -15.63 -37.18 -3.20
C LEU A 11 -14.91 -35.96 -2.61
N VAL A 12 -13.91 -36.24 -1.77
CA VAL A 12 -12.87 -35.26 -1.44
C VAL A 12 -12.10 -35.04 -2.75
N VAL A 13 -12.44 -33.96 -3.46
CA VAL A 13 -11.56 -33.41 -4.50
C VAL A 13 -10.41 -32.79 -3.73
N GLY A 14 -9.38 -33.61 -3.49
CA GLY A 14 -8.08 -33.12 -3.05
C GLY A 14 -7.55 -32.19 -4.12
N SER A 15 -7.59 -30.89 -3.86
CA SER A 15 -6.80 -29.90 -4.56
C SER A 15 -5.33 -30.30 -4.39
N VAL A 16 -4.79 -30.98 -5.40
CA VAL A 16 -3.36 -31.19 -5.52
C VAL A 16 -2.79 -29.81 -5.83
N ALA A 17 -2.37 -29.09 -4.78
CA ALA A 17 -1.55 -27.91 -4.92
C ALA A 17 -0.29 -28.35 -5.66
N ALA A 18 -0.21 -28.00 -6.95
CA ALA A 18 1.04 -28.05 -7.68
C ALA A 18 1.94 -26.98 -7.07
N GLY A 19 2.68 -27.34 -6.02
CA GLY A 19 3.75 -26.53 -5.48
C GLY A 19 4.86 -26.43 -6.52
N SER A 20 4.83 -25.39 -7.34
CA SER A 20 6.06 -24.89 -7.94
C SER A 20 6.89 -24.28 -6.81
N HIS A 21 7.95 -24.98 -6.38
CA HIS A 21 9.02 -24.34 -5.64
C HIS A 21 9.65 -23.30 -6.58
N ALA A 22 9.13 -22.07 -6.56
CA ALA A 22 9.83 -20.94 -7.15
C ALA A 22 11.16 -20.81 -6.40
N GLN A 23 12.27 -20.89 -7.13
CA GLN A 23 13.58 -20.57 -6.55
C GLN A 23 13.53 -19.11 -6.06
N THR A 24 13.76 -18.89 -4.78
CA THR A 24 13.92 -17.55 -4.23
C THR A 24 15.11 -16.88 -4.91
N LEU A 25 14.90 -15.68 -5.44
CA LEU A 25 15.96 -14.91 -6.09
C LEU A 25 17.10 -14.65 -5.10
N MET A 26 18.32 -14.58 -5.62
CA MET A 26 19.48 -14.25 -4.81
C MET A 26 19.36 -12.81 -4.27
N THR A 27 19.45 -12.66 -2.95
CA THR A 27 19.35 -11.36 -2.28
C THR A 27 20.65 -10.56 -2.37
N LYS A 28 20.52 -9.24 -2.31
CA LYS A 28 21.63 -8.27 -2.22
C LYS A 28 21.97 -7.98 -0.76
N SER A 29 23.24 -7.70 -0.51
CA SER A 29 23.71 -7.08 0.73
C SER A 29 23.69 -5.56 0.51
N ILE A 30 22.72 -4.87 1.08
CA ILE A 30 22.48 -3.46 0.77
C ILE A 30 23.19 -2.58 1.77
N ALA A 31 23.85 -1.53 1.27
CA ALA A 31 24.23 -0.40 2.09
C ALA A 31 23.76 0.93 1.49
N ALA A 32 23.59 1.91 2.36
CA ALA A 32 23.29 3.30 2.01
C ALA A 32 24.35 4.24 2.57
N PRO A 33 24.68 5.33 1.85
CA PRO A 33 25.65 6.29 2.33
C PRO A 33 25.24 6.99 3.62
N PRO A 34 26.19 7.55 4.39
CA PRO A 34 25.91 8.39 5.57
C PRO A 34 24.85 9.48 5.34
N SER A 35 24.77 10.03 4.12
CA SER A 35 23.76 11.04 3.77
C SER A 35 22.33 10.54 3.90
N ASP A 36 22.06 9.26 3.68
CA ASP A 36 20.73 8.68 3.82
C ASP A 36 20.33 8.55 5.29
N VAL A 37 21.30 8.21 6.16
CA VAL A 37 21.12 8.20 7.62
C VAL A 37 20.83 9.62 8.13
N LEU A 38 21.63 10.60 7.70
CA LEU A 38 21.52 11.99 8.15
C LEU A 38 20.26 12.69 7.65
N SER A 39 19.83 12.41 6.42
CA SER A 39 18.59 12.96 5.86
C SER A 39 17.33 12.26 6.38
N GLY A 40 17.46 11.08 6.99
CA GLY A 40 16.34 10.28 7.48
C GLY A 40 15.64 9.46 6.40
N VAL A 41 16.22 9.32 5.21
CA VAL A 41 15.68 8.52 4.08
C VAL A 41 15.41 7.07 4.49
N VAL A 42 16.29 6.50 5.32
CA VAL A 42 16.21 5.12 5.83
C VAL A 42 15.64 5.03 7.25
N ARG A 43 15.12 6.14 7.78
CA ARG A 43 14.52 6.15 9.13
C ARG A 43 13.15 5.50 9.08
N ARG A 44 12.84 4.69 10.10
CA ARG A 44 11.49 4.16 10.31
C ARG A 44 10.48 5.31 10.36
N PRO A 45 9.38 5.27 9.58
CA PRO A 45 8.34 6.27 9.67
C PRO A 45 7.66 6.20 11.05
N VAL A 46 7.21 7.35 11.54
CA VAL A 46 6.36 7.42 12.73
C VAL A 46 4.93 7.14 12.29
N ALA A 47 4.27 6.16 12.90
CA ALA A 47 2.94 5.69 12.46
C ALA A 47 1.90 6.83 12.37
N SER A 48 1.97 7.80 13.30
CA SER A 48 1.09 8.98 13.33
C SER A 48 1.32 9.99 12.21
N THR A 49 2.29 9.75 11.32
CA THR A 49 2.59 10.60 10.15
C THR A 49 2.18 9.96 8.84
N THR A 50 1.68 8.72 8.87
CA THR A 50 1.36 7.92 7.68
C THR A 50 -0.09 7.42 7.68
N GLY A 51 -0.95 8.14 8.39
CA GLY A 51 -2.39 7.88 8.43
C GLY A 51 -3.12 8.27 7.14
N VAL A 52 -4.37 7.84 7.05
CA VAL A 52 -5.32 8.17 5.98
C VAL A 52 -6.07 9.45 6.35
N SER A 53 -6.25 10.32 5.36
CA SER A 53 -7.18 11.44 5.41
C SER A 53 -8.42 11.12 4.58
N SER A 54 -9.61 11.43 5.09
CA SER A 54 -10.88 11.23 4.38
C SER A 54 -11.85 12.40 4.60
N ARG A 55 -12.45 12.88 3.51
CA ARG A 55 -13.54 13.87 3.52
C ARG A 55 -14.93 13.23 3.45
N CYS A 56 -14.99 11.92 3.21
CA CYS A 56 -16.23 11.19 3.11
C CYS A 56 -16.70 10.69 4.48
N ALA A 57 -18.02 10.63 4.66
CA ALA A 57 -18.65 9.75 5.63
C ALA A 57 -19.30 8.56 4.93
N ARG A 58 -18.93 7.36 5.39
CA ARG A 58 -19.53 6.09 4.99
C ARG A 58 -20.51 5.60 6.05
N TYR A 59 -21.68 5.21 5.58
CA TYR A 59 -22.73 4.62 6.42
C TYR A 59 -23.14 3.26 5.85
N PRO A 60 -23.09 2.18 6.65
CA PRO A 60 -23.64 0.90 6.22
C PRO A 60 -25.16 1.01 6.06
N ILE A 61 -25.68 0.39 5.01
CA ILE A 61 -27.10 0.21 4.75
C ILE A 61 -27.38 -1.26 5.05
N GLU A 62 -28.06 -1.50 6.17
CA GLU A 62 -28.44 -2.83 6.64
C GLU A 62 -29.97 -2.92 6.50
N LEU A 63 -30.44 -3.72 5.54
CA LEU A 63 -31.86 -3.88 5.26
C LEU A 63 -32.48 -4.85 6.27
N GLU A 64 -33.54 -4.42 6.91
CA GLU A 64 -34.34 -5.27 7.78
C GLU A 64 -35.65 -5.65 7.12
N ARG A 65 -36.01 -6.93 7.22
CA ARG A 65 -37.29 -7.42 6.71
C ARG A 65 -38.40 -7.00 7.64
N SER A 66 -39.21 -6.06 7.17
CA SER A 66 -40.37 -5.58 7.92
C SER A 66 -41.58 -6.53 7.84
N ALA A 67 -42.59 -6.28 8.68
CA ALA A 67 -43.73 -7.19 8.86
C ALA A 67 -44.61 -7.38 7.61
N ASP A 68 -44.61 -6.43 6.68
CA ASP A 68 -45.30 -6.53 5.39
C ASP A 68 -44.49 -7.29 4.33
N GLY A 69 -43.31 -7.79 4.69
CA GLY A 69 -42.43 -8.57 3.84
C GLY A 69 -41.45 -7.74 3.01
N VAL A 70 -41.52 -6.41 3.05
CA VAL A 70 -40.61 -5.49 2.35
C VAL A 70 -39.34 -5.30 3.17
N TRP A 71 -38.20 -5.20 2.50
CA TRP A 71 -36.91 -4.89 3.12
C TRP A 71 -36.74 -3.39 3.22
N ARG A 72 -36.34 -2.88 4.39
CA ARG A 72 -36.21 -1.43 4.62
C ARG A 72 -34.97 -1.11 5.45
N ALA A 73 -34.32 0.00 5.14
CA ALA A 73 -33.26 0.59 5.94
C ALA A 73 -33.54 2.08 6.18
N SER A 74 -33.06 2.59 7.32
CA SER A 74 -33.10 4.01 7.64
C SER A 74 -31.73 4.44 8.20
N VAL A 75 -31.08 5.36 7.51
CA VAL A 75 -29.72 5.80 7.81
C VAL A 75 -29.72 7.31 8.03
N GLY A 76 -29.46 7.75 9.27
CA GLY A 76 -29.36 9.16 9.60
C GLY A 76 -27.92 9.67 9.46
N PHE A 77 -27.72 10.81 8.79
CA PHE A 77 -26.39 11.37 8.52
C PHE A 77 -26.35 12.91 8.57
N TYR A 78 -25.15 13.47 8.73
CA TYR A 78 -24.90 14.91 8.65
C TYR A 78 -24.08 15.28 7.40
N VAL A 79 -24.38 16.44 6.83
CA VAL A 79 -23.63 17.05 5.73
C VAL A 79 -23.01 18.36 6.23
N GLY A 80 -21.71 18.54 5.99
CA GLY A 80 -20.98 19.69 6.51
C GLY A 80 -21.35 21.00 5.81
N ASP A 81 -21.48 20.96 4.48
CA ASP A 81 -22.06 22.03 3.69
C ASP A 81 -23.27 21.53 2.86
N PRO A 82 -24.50 21.82 3.31
CA PRO A 82 -25.73 21.45 2.60
C PRO A 82 -25.83 21.99 1.17
N ALA A 83 -25.13 23.08 0.83
CA ALA A 83 -25.21 23.68 -0.51
C ALA A 83 -24.47 22.86 -1.57
N THR A 84 -23.54 22.01 -1.13
CA THR A 84 -22.63 21.24 -1.98
C THR A 84 -22.67 19.75 -1.63
N ALA A 85 -23.80 19.29 -1.07
CA ALA A 85 -23.94 17.91 -0.61
C ALA A 85 -23.87 16.94 -1.79
N ARG A 86 -23.00 15.93 -1.70
CA ARG A 86 -22.91 14.83 -2.66
C ARG A 86 -23.19 13.51 -1.94
N LEU A 87 -24.12 12.73 -2.49
CA LEU A 87 -24.53 11.43 -1.98
C LEU A 87 -24.33 10.36 -3.05
N MET A 88 -23.85 9.20 -2.64
CA MET A 88 -23.76 8.03 -3.52
C MET A 88 -24.17 6.78 -2.76
N ILE A 89 -25.08 6.00 -3.35
CA ILE A 89 -25.48 4.69 -2.82
C ILE A 89 -24.70 3.64 -3.61
N VAL A 90 -23.91 2.84 -2.90
CA VAL A 90 -23.09 1.77 -3.48
C VAL A 90 -23.65 0.43 -3.01
N SER A 91 -24.28 -0.30 -3.92
CA SER A 91 -24.81 -1.66 -3.73
C SER A 91 -24.89 -2.34 -5.11
N PRO A 92 -24.63 -3.67 -5.26
CA PRO A 92 -24.85 -4.37 -6.52
C PRO A 92 -26.32 -4.26 -6.98
N GLU A 93 -27.23 -4.09 -6.01
CA GLU A 93 -28.68 -3.99 -6.22
C GLU A 93 -29.20 -2.55 -6.11
N ALA A 94 -28.32 -1.53 -6.05
CA ALA A 94 -28.73 -0.14 -5.81
C ALA A 94 -29.77 0.36 -6.83
N GLY A 95 -29.69 -0.08 -8.09
CA GLY A 95 -30.64 0.28 -9.14
C GLY A 95 -32.05 -0.30 -8.95
N ALA A 96 -32.21 -1.30 -8.09
CA ALA A 96 -33.50 -1.92 -7.74
C ALA A 96 -34.13 -1.34 -6.46
N TRP A 97 -33.47 -0.40 -5.80
CA TRP A 97 -33.92 0.19 -4.53
C TRP A 97 -34.76 1.45 -4.76
N ASP A 98 -35.84 1.62 -4.00
CA ASP A 98 -36.54 2.90 -3.83
C ASP A 98 -35.89 3.64 -2.66
N ALA A 99 -35.06 4.63 -3.00
CA ALA A 99 -34.28 5.41 -2.06
C ALA A 99 -34.83 6.84 -1.95
N ARG A 100 -34.95 7.37 -0.74
CA ARG A 100 -35.47 8.72 -0.47
C ARG A 100 -34.67 9.40 0.61
N VAL A 101 -34.39 10.69 0.42
CA VAL A 101 -33.76 11.53 1.44
C VAL A 101 -34.83 12.39 2.09
N ARG A 102 -34.95 12.27 3.40
CA ARG A 102 -35.82 13.08 4.25
C ARG A 102 -34.98 14.10 5.01
N PHE A 103 -35.39 15.36 4.91
CA PHE A 103 -34.79 16.47 5.64
C PHE A 103 -35.52 16.72 6.97
N ALA A 104 -34.89 17.49 7.85
CA ALA A 104 -35.43 17.75 9.19
C ALA A 104 -36.69 18.62 9.21
N ASP A 105 -36.92 19.43 8.18
CA ASP A 105 -38.15 20.19 7.96
C ASP A 105 -39.32 19.31 7.46
N GLY A 106 -39.05 18.03 7.18
CA GLY A 106 -40.02 17.06 6.68
C GLY A 106 -40.08 16.97 5.16
N ASP A 107 -39.30 17.77 4.42
CA ASP A 107 -39.17 17.63 2.98
C ASP A 107 -38.60 16.24 2.63
N VAL A 108 -39.06 15.67 1.52
CA VAL A 108 -38.60 14.37 1.02
C VAL A 108 -38.25 14.48 -0.45
N ILE A 109 -37.05 14.06 -0.81
CA ILE A 109 -36.59 13.93 -2.20
C ILE A 109 -36.43 12.44 -2.51
N ALA A 110 -37.06 11.99 -3.59
CA ALA A 110 -36.85 10.65 -4.10
C ALA A 110 -35.59 10.59 -4.97
N LEU A 111 -34.80 9.54 -4.76
CA LEU A 111 -33.62 9.19 -5.52
C LEU A 111 -33.92 7.94 -6.37
N GLY A 112 -33.10 7.68 -7.37
CA GLY A 112 -33.21 6.51 -8.24
C GLY A 112 -33.51 6.83 -9.70
N ASP A 113 -33.48 5.77 -10.51
CA ASP A 113 -33.72 5.85 -11.95
C ASP A 113 -35.22 5.85 -12.25
N GLY A 114 -35.64 6.69 -13.20
CA GLY A 114 -37.04 6.83 -13.58
C GLY A 114 -37.90 7.73 -12.67
N VAL A 115 -37.32 8.34 -11.64
CA VAL A 115 -37.95 9.39 -10.83
C VAL A 115 -37.73 10.76 -11.48
N GLU A 116 -38.77 11.60 -11.54
CA GLU A 116 -38.63 13.01 -11.88
C GLU A 116 -37.87 13.72 -10.75
N LEU A 117 -36.65 14.17 -11.04
CA LEU A 117 -35.77 14.76 -10.03
C LEU A 117 -36.31 16.11 -9.58
N ASP A 118 -36.24 16.35 -8.27
CA ASP A 118 -36.45 17.67 -7.68
C ASP A 118 -35.44 18.66 -8.30
N ALA A 119 -35.84 19.92 -8.50
CA ALA A 119 -34.99 20.94 -9.11
C ALA A 119 -33.69 21.21 -8.34
N ARG A 120 -33.63 20.82 -7.06
CA ARG A 120 -32.45 20.89 -6.20
C ARG A 120 -31.45 19.75 -6.44
N VAL A 121 -31.79 18.75 -7.25
CA VAL A 121 -30.98 17.54 -7.42
C VAL A 121 -30.36 17.50 -8.80
N LYS A 122 -29.04 17.37 -8.85
CA LYS A 122 -28.32 16.97 -10.07
C LYS A 122 -27.92 15.52 -9.94
N ARG A 123 -28.15 14.74 -11.00
CA ARG A 123 -27.85 13.32 -11.04
C ARG A 123 -26.75 13.08 -12.04
N HIS A 124 -25.71 12.39 -11.60
CA HIS A 124 -24.56 12.03 -12.40
C HIS A 124 -24.50 10.51 -12.49
N HIS A 125 -24.63 10.00 -13.71
CA HIS A 125 -24.47 8.58 -13.99
C HIS A 125 -23.02 8.31 -14.32
N GLY A 126 -22.48 7.26 -13.72
CA GLY A 126 -21.14 6.79 -13.99
C GLY A 126 -21.03 5.30 -13.80
N GLN A 127 -19.79 4.85 -13.80
CA GLN A 127 -19.44 3.48 -13.46
C GLN A 127 -18.32 3.51 -12.43
N TYR A 128 -18.30 2.52 -11.55
CA TYR A 128 -17.20 2.28 -10.63
C TYR A 128 -16.64 0.90 -10.88
N GLY A 129 -15.32 0.77 -10.79
CA GLY A 129 -14.65 -0.43 -11.25
C GLY A 129 -13.24 -0.15 -11.75
N ILE A 130 -12.48 -1.23 -11.93
CA ILE A 130 -11.14 -1.19 -12.50
C ILE A 130 -11.02 -2.33 -13.53
N GLU A 131 -10.26 -2.10 -14.60
CA GLU A 131 -9.79 -3.15 -15.50
C GLU A 131 -10.90 -3.98 -16.20
N GLY A 132 -12.03 -3.34 -16.53
CA GLY A 132 -13.10 -3.95 -17.34
C GLY A 132 -14.26 -4.55 -16.54
N VAL A 133 -14.14 -4.63 -15.22
CA VAL A 133 -15.25 -4.95 -14.32
C VAL A 133 -15.79 -3.64 -13.77
N PHE A 134 -16.98 -3.26 -14.24
CA PHE A 134 -17.61 -1.98 -13.93
C PHE A 134 -19.06 -2.18 -13.51
N ASP A 135 -19.42 -1.60 -12.38
CA ASP A 135 -20.77 -1.54 -11.87
C ASP A 135 -21.34 -0.13 -12.08
N PRO A 136 -22.65 0.01 -12.37
CA PRO A 136 -23.28 1.31 -12.51
C PRO A 136 -23.29 2.04 -11.16
N ALA A 137 -22.87 3.31 -11.19
CA ALA A 137 -22.89 4.22 -10.06
C ALA A 137 -23.77 5.42 -10.38
N THR A 138 -24.51 5.88 -9.36
CA THR A 138 -25.22 7.15 -9.46
C THR A 138 -24.86 8.02 -8.27
N MET A 139 -24.24 9.17 -8.58
CA MET A 139 -24.02 10.24 -7.62
C MET A 139 -25.15 11.27 -7.73
N TYR A 140 -25.61 11.75 -6.58
CA TYR A 140 -26.61 12.81 -6.47
C TYR A 140 -25.96 14.02 -5.80
N GLU A 141 -25.90 15.14 -6.50
CA GLU A 141 -25.67 16.43 -5.87
C GLU A 141 -27.01 16.99 -5.43
N ILE A 142 -27.12 17.35 -4.16
CA ILE A 142 -28.35 17.85 -3.58
C ILE A 142 -28.07 19.21 -2.97
N GLU A 143 -28.69 20.24 -3.54
CA GLU A 143 -28.70 21.58 -2.97
C GLU A 143 -29.70 21.62 -1.81
N GLY A 144 -29.24 21.30 -0.60
CA GLY A 144 -30.04 21.17 0.62
C GLY A 144 -30.14 22.47 1.43
N ALA A 145 -31.26 22.65 2.14
CA ALA A 145 -31.58 23.88 2.88
C ALA A 145 -31.23 23.85 4.38
N SER A 146 -31.10 22.67 5.01
CA SER A 146 -30.92 22.54 6.46
C SER A 146 -29.62 21.83 6.87
N ARG A 147 -28.98 22.34 7.94
CA ARG A 147 -27.80 21.75 8.60
C ARG A 147 -28.16 20.66 9.63
N GLU A 148 -29.44 20.34 9.75
CA GLU A 148 -29.93 19.31 10.66
C GLU A 148 -29.69 17.91 10.10
N LYS A 149 -29.94 16.86 10.89
CA LYS A 149 -29.70 15.47 10.49
C LYS A 149 -30.62 15.09 9.33
N TRP A 150 -30.05 14.58 8.24
CA TRP A 150 -30.80 14.02 7.10
C TRP A 150 -31.00 12.53 7.31
N THR A 151 -32.02 11.94 6.68
CA THR A 151 -32.29 10.50 6.76
C THR A 151 -32.45 9.93 5.36
N LEU A 152 -31.62 8.95 5.00
CA LEU A 152 -31.84 8.10 3.84
C LEU A 152 -32.80 6.97 4.25
N GLU A 153 -33.93 6.87 3.57
CA GLU A 153 -34.88 5.77 3.66
C GLU A 153 -34.74 4.92 2.40
N VAL A 154 -34.44 3.63 2.56
CA VAL A 154 -34.33 2.68 1.46
C VAL A 154 -35.41 1.62 1.61
N SER A 155 -36.04 1.25 0.50
CA SER A 155 -36.88 0.07 0.44
C SER A 155 -36.55 -0.80 -0.78
N ALA A 156 -36.55 -2.10 -0.59
CA ALA A 156 -36.15 -3.07 -1.60
C ALA A 156 -37.05 -4.32 -1.56
N ALA A 157 -37.16 -4.98 -2.72
CA ALA A 157 -37.90 -6.25 -2.84
C ALA A 157 -37.12 -7.43 -2.23
N GLN A 158 -35.80 -7.34 -2.19
CA GLN A 158 -34.88 -8.34 -1.64
C GLN A 158 -33.86 -7.64 -0.73
N GLY A 159 -33.26 -8.41 0.18
CA GLY A 159 -32.24 -7.98 1.12
C GLY A 159 -31.68 -9.19 1.88
N GLU A 160 -30.56 -9.00 2.57
CA GLU A 160 -29.88 -10.02 3.36
C GLU A 160 -30.00 -9.73 4.86
N ALA A 161 -30.60 -10.65 5.61
CA ALA A 161 -30.78 -10.46 7.05
C ALA A 161 -29.44 -10.56 7.80
N GLY A 162 -29.09 -9.50 8.54
CA GLY A 162 -27.92 -9.49 9.43
C GLY A 162 -26.59 -9.20 8.72
N GLY A 163 -26.63 -8.71 7.48
CA GLY A 163 -25.47 -8.27 6.71
C GLY A 163 -25.56 -6.79 6.30
N ILE A 164 -24.51 -6.31 5.62
CA ILE A 164 -24.47 -4.98 5.00
C ILE A 164 -24.86 -5.15 3.53
N ASP A 165 -26.02 -4.62 3.13
CA ASP A 165 -26.54 -4.69 1.76
C ASP A 165 -25.93 -3.62 0.83
N GLY A 166 -25.32 -2.59 1.41
CA GLY A 166 -24.65 -1.52 0.67
C GLY A 166 -24.13 -0.41 1.58
N TYR A 167 -23.62 0.65 0.97
CA TYR A 167 -23.13 1.83 1.68
C TYR A 167 -23.75 3.11 1.11
N LEU A 168 -24.04 4.05 2.00
CA LEU A 168 -24.22 5.45 1.66
C LEU A 168 -22.89 6.18 1.87
N LEU A 169 -22.38 6.81 0.82
CA LEU A 169 -21.27 7.74 0.86
C LEU A 169 -21.80 9.17 0.84
N VAL A 170 -21.26 10.00 1.74
CA VAL A 170 -21.65 11.40 1.91
C VAL A 170 -20.40 12.27 1.91
N THR A 171 -20.38 13.31 1.09
CA THR A 171 -19.35 14.36 1.13
C THR A 171 -19.97 15.74 0.85
N SER A 172 -19.19 16.79 1.06
CA SER A 172 -19.53 18.18 0.74
C SER A 172 -18.24 19.01 0.62
N ASP A 173 -18.34 20.25 0.13
CA ASP A 173 -17.18 21.14 -0.04
C ASP A 173 -16.71 21.80 1.27
N ASP A 174 -17.17 21.32 2.43
CA ASP A 174 -16.72 21.85 3.71
C ASP A 174 -15.28 21.41 4.03
N PRO A 175 -14.46 22.29 4.62
CA PRO A 175 -13.03 22.03 4.80
C PRO A 175 -12.73 21.12 5.99
N VAL A 176 -13.62 20.20 6.39
CA VAL A 176 -13.32 19.24 7.46
C VAL A 176 -12.99 17.88 6.87
N ALA A 177 -11.96 17.24 7.40
CA ALA A 177 -11.61 15.86 7.10
C ALA A 177 -11.39 15.07 8.40
N MET A 178 -11.37 13.74 8.29
CA MET A 178 -10.90 12.86 9.35
C MET A 178 -9.51 12.36 9.00
N TYR A 179 -8.61 12.37 9.98
CA TYR A 179 -7.32 11.70 9.93
C TYR A 179 -7.35 10.46 10.79
N ALA A 180 -6.86 9.31 10.31
CA ALA A 180 -6.78 8.08 11.10
C ALA A 180 -5.50 7.28 10.84
N TRP A 181 -4.93 6.66 11.87
CA TRP A 181 -3.73 5.83 11.76
C TRP A 181 -3.73 4.67 12.77
N SER A 182 -2.88 3.67 12.50
CA SER A 182 -2.59 2.54 13.38
C SER A 182 -1.11 2.16 13.33
N SER A 183 -0.63 1.52 14.38
CA SER A 183 0.78 1.09 14.52
C SER A 183 1.11 -0.24 13.81
N GLY A 184 0.11 -1.03 13.40
CA GLY A 184 0.32 -2.45 13.04
C GLY A 184 0.74 -3.28 14.26
N GLY A 185 0.95 -4.59 14.13
CA GLY A 185 1.45 -5.33 15.29
C GLY A 185 1.76 -6.80 15.14
N VAL A 186 2.26 -7.37 16.23
CA VAL A 186 2.52 -8.80 16.39
C VAL A 186 1.35 -9.45 17.13
N VAL A 187 1.05 -10.71 16.80
CA VAL A 187 0.03 -11.50 17.49
C VAL A 187 0.24 -11.46 19.01
N GLY A 188 -0.81 -11.05 19.74
CA GLY A 188 -0.84 -10.96 21.19
C GLY A 188 -0.21 -9.68 21.77
N GLU A 189 0.32 -8.79 20.94
CA GLU A 189 0.85 -7.49 21.36
C GLU A 189 -0.21 -6.37 21.25
N PRO A 190 -0.09 -5.30 22.06
CA PRO A 190 -0.97 -4.14 21.95
C PRO A 190 -0.74 -3.34 20.67
N ILE A 191 -1.83 -3.04 19.95
CA ILE A 191 -1.86 -2.22 18.74
C ILE A 191 -2.59 -0.92 19.08
N GLU A 192 -1.92 0.20 18.86
CA GLU A 192 -2.50 1.54 19.01
C GLU A 192 -3.21 1.98 17.72
N PHE A 193 -4.36 2.62 17.88
CA PHE A 193 -5.07 3.31 16.82
C PHE A 193 -5.54 4.69 17.28
N TYR A 194 -5.72 5.59 16.31
CA TYR A 194 -6.14 6.95 16.54
C TYR A 194 -6.92 7.48 15.33
N ALA A 195 -7.94 8.30 15.58
CA ALA A 195 -8.67 9.06 14.58
C ALA A 195 -9.06 10.44 15.13
N CYS A 196 -9.00 11.49 14.31
CA CYS A 196 -9.50 12.80 14.68
C CYS A 196 -10.12 13.58 13.52
N LEU A 197 -10.97 14.55 13.83
CA LEU A 197 -11.40 15.57 12.85
C LEU A 197 -10.42 16.73 12.81
N TYR A 198 -10.10 17.23 11.62
CA TYR A 198 -9.23 18.39 11.41
C TYR A 198 -9.68 19.28 10.25
N ASP A 199 -9.19 20.52 10.21
CA ASP A 199 -9.49 21.51 9.16
C ASP A 199 -8.47 21.44 8.02
N THR A 200 -8.96 21.39 6.77
CA THR A 200 -8.15 21.31 5.55
C THR A 200 -7.96 22.65 4.84
N THR A 201 -8.38 23.78 5.45
CA THR A 201 -8.24 25.12 4.85
C THR A 201 -6.78 25.47 4.58
N ASP A 202 -5.87 25.01 5.45
CA ASP A 202 -4.41 25.17 5.29
C ASP A 202 -3.78 24.06 4.41
N GLY A 203 -4.61 23.22 3.79
CA GLY A 203 -4.22 22.08 2.96
C GLY A 203 -4.67 20.75 3.53
N VAL A 204 -4.74 19.73 2.66
CA VAL A 204 -4.94 18.34 3.09
C VAL A 204 -3.64 17.80 3.67
N HIS A 205 -3.75 16.90 4.65
CA HIS A 205 -2.59 16.24 5.22
C HIS A 205 -1.87 15.41 4.15
N VAL A 206 -0.57 15.62 4.02
CA VAL A 206 0.29 14.87 3.11
C VAL A 206 1.00 13.76 3.89
N PRO A 207 1.05 12.52 3.37
CA PRO A 207 1.82 11.44 3.99
C PRO A 207 3.25 11.86 4.35
N GLY A 208 3.69 11.52 5.57
CA GLY A 208 4.98 11.90 6.14
C GLY A 208 5.02 13.26 6.83
N ALA A 209 3.96 14.07 6.74
CA ALA A 209 3.83 15.31 7.51
C ALA A 209 3.48 15.02 8.99
N ALA A 210 3.65 16.03 9.84
CA ALA A 210 3.17 15.93 11.22
C ALA A 210 1.64 15.72 11.25
N MET A 211 1.17 14.95 12.24
CA MET A 211 -0.25 14.73 12.47
C MET A 211 -0.99 16.08 12.56
N PRO A 212 -2.14 16.25 11.88
CA PRO A 212 -2.88 17.50 11.94
C PRO A 212 -3.45 17.73 13.35
N ALA A 213 -3.60 18.99 13.72
CA ALA A 213 -4.23 19.37 14.97
C ALA A 213 -5.75 19.09 14.91
N ALA A 214 -6.30 18.43 15.92
CA ALA A 214 -7.73 18.21 15.99
C ALA A 214 -8.50 19.52 16.21
N ILE A 215 -9.66 19.64 15.57
CA ILE A 215 -10.54 20.81 15.73
C ILE A 215 -11.48 20.68 16.95
N GLU A 216 -11.82 21.81 17.58
CA GLU A 216 -12.61 21.85 18.82
C GLU A 216 -14.13 21.76 18.63
N GLY A 217 -14.79 20.98 19.50
CA GLY A 217 -16.23 21.08 19.86
C GLY A 217 -16.90 19.72 20.07
N ARG A 218 -18.23 19.65 19.96
CA ARG A 218 -19.04 18.61 20.62
C ARG A 218 -19.23 17.34 19.78
N LEU A 219 -18.98 16.18 20.36
CA LEU A 219 -19.28 14.88 19.74
C LEU A 219 -20.80 14.64 19.74
N LEU A 220 -21.34 14.19 18.60
CA LEU A 220 -22.75 13.85 18.41
C LEU A 220 -22.98 12.34 18.30
N GLY A 221 -21.98 11.61 17.81
CA GLY A 221 -22.00 10.17 17.67
C GLY A 221 -20.66 9.64 17.18
N GLU A 222 -20.42 8.36 17.44
CA GLU A 222 -19.22 7.68 16.99
C GLU A 222 -19.53 6.23 16.61
N MET A 223 -18.72 5.65 15.75
CA MET A 223 -18.72 4.23 15.45
C MET A 223 -17.29 3.76 15.25
N THR A 224 -16.93 2.66 15.91
CA THR A 224 -15.71 1.92 15.62
C THR A 224 -16.06 0.48 15.26
N ARG A 225 -15.49 -0.03 14.18
CA ARG A 225 -15.60 -1.44 13.78
C ARG A 225 -14.20 -2.02 13.60
N PHE A 226 -14.02 -3.23 14.10
CA PHE A 226 -12.79 -4.00 13.94
C PHE A 226 -13.10 -5.38 13.35
N GLY A 227 -12.31 -5.84 12.38
CA GLY A 227 -12.41 -7.19 11.80
C GLY A 227 -13.32 -7.32 10.56
N THR A 228 -13.51 -8.55 10.10
CA THR A 228 -14.20 -8.90 8.84
C THR A 228 -15.66 -9.37 9.01
N GLY A 229 -16.23 -9.31 10.22
CA GLY A 229 -17.61 -9.75 10.43
C GLY A 229 -18.14 -9.65 11.85
N ASP A 230 -17.30 -9.69 12.88
CA ASP A 230 -17.74 -9.53 14.27
C ASP A 230 -17.26 -8.20 14.82
N ALA A 231 -18.17 -7.36 15.29
CA ALA A 231 -17.83 -6.21 16.12
C ALA A 231 -17.12 -6.72 17.39
N VAL A 232 -15.80 -6.68 17.40
CA VAL A 232 -15.06 -6.77 18.66
C VAL A 232 -15.45 -5.52 19.44
N ASP A 233 -15.98 -5.69 20.65
CA ASP A 233 -16.05 -4.62 21.65
C ASP A 233 -14.60 -4.20 21.92
N VAL A 234 -14.09 -3.30 21.08
CA VAL A 234 -12.85 -2.60 21.36
C VAL A 234 -13.15 -1.86 22.65
N ALA A 235 -12.46 -2.23 23.72
CA ALA A 235 -12.43 -1.42 24.92
C ALA A 235 -11.75 -0.10 24.53
N THR A 236 -12.52 0.80 23.92
CA THR A 236 -12.18 2.20 23.73
C THR A 236 -11.92 2.72 25.13
N ARG A 237 -10.63 2.80 25.48
CA ARG A 237 -10.21 3.56 26.65
C ARG A 237 -10.36 5.01 26.28
N PHE A 238 -11.58 5.49 26.41
CA PHE A 238 -11.85 6.91 26.54
C PHE A 238 -11.08 7.38 27.76
N ASP A 239 -10.20 8.36 27.57
CA ASP A 239 -9.72 9.17 28.69
C ASP A 239 -10.83 10.19 29.00
N PRO A 240 -11.64 9.99 30.06
CA PRO A 240 -12.71 10.93 30.39
C PRO A 240 -12.14 12.27 30.87
N ALA A 241 -10.84 12.35 31.17
CA ALA A 241 -10.17 13.59 31.53
C ALA A 241 -9.82 14.46 30.31
N ALA A 242 -9.94 13.93 29.09
CA ALA A 242 -9.66 14.65 27.85
C ALA A 242 -10.80 15.60 27.41
N GLY A 243 -11.99 15.54 28.03
CA GLY A 243 -13.15 16.39 27.67
C GLY A 243 -13.81 15.98 26.34
N ASP A 244 -14.82 16.75 25.89
CA ASP A 244 -15.51 16.62 24.59
C ASP A 244 -14.51 16.79 23.41
N ARG A 245 -13.62 15.83 23.19
CA ARG A 245 -12.63 15.87 22.10
C ARG A 245 -13.05 14.97 20.95
N ARG A 246 -12.85 15.47 19.73
CA ARG A 246 -13.15 14.81 18.44
C ARG A 246 -12.05 13.86 18.02
N GLU A 247 -11.60 13.08 18.99
CA GLU A 247 -10.51 12.15 18.85
C GLU A 247 -11.00 10.81 19.39
N VAL A 248 -10.79 9.76 18.61
CA VAL A 248 -11.01 8.38 19.02
C VAL A 248 -9.64 7.75 19.08
N SER A 249 -9.25 7.24 20.24
CA SER A 249 -8.00 6.50 20.39
C SER A 249 -8.23 5.27 21.24
N GLY A 250 -7.38 4.27 21.05
CA GLY A 250 -7.47 3.07 21.83
C GLY A 250 -6.35 2.10 21.54
N VAL A 251 -6.40 1.00 22.27
CA VAL A 251 -5.43 -0.08 22.20
C VAL A 251 -6.21 -1.38 22.07
N LEU A 252 -5.85 -2.20 21.09
CA LEU A 252 -6.44 -3.51 20.87
C LEU A 252 -5.35 -4.58 20.88
N VAL A 253 -5.72 -5.81 21.22
CA VAL A 253 -4.81 -6.98 21.16
C VAL A 253 -5.46 -8.00 20.25
N VAL A 254 -4.74 -8.44 19.23
CA VAL A 254 -5.23 -9.37 18.21
C VAL A 254 -4.48 -10.69 18.35
N ASP A 255 -5.21 -11.80 18.42
CA ASP A 255 -4.65 -13.15 18.60
C ASP A 255 -4.49 -13.94 17.28
N THR A 256 -4.96 -13.38 16.17
CA THR A 256 -4.85 -13.98 14.84
C THR A 256 -4.01 -13.14 13.87
N PRO A 257 -3.03 -13.73 13.15
CA PRO A 257 -2.32 -13.02 12.10
C PRO A 257 -3.23 -12.77 10.89
N GLY A 258 -2.85 -11.79 10.08
CA GLY A 258 -3.56 -11.37 8.88
C GLY A 258 -3.74 -9.86 8.82
N VAL A 259 -4.37 -9.39 7.75
CA VAL A 259 -4.79 -7.99 7.65
C VAL A 259 -6.14 -7.84 8.33
N HIS A 260 -6.20 -6.92 9.28
CA HIS A 260 -7.42 -6.52 9.97
C HIS A 260 -7.82 -5.13 9.52
N ARG A 261 -9.10 -4.80 9.72
CA ARG A 261 -9.61 -3.47 9.41
C ARG A 261 -10.03 -2.75 10.67
N PHE A 262 -9.66 -1.47 10.76
CA PHE A 262 -10.23 -0.52 11.70
C PHE A 262 -10.99 0.55 10.92
N GLU A 263 -12.30 0.64 11.18
CA GLU A 263 -13.14 1.72 10.67
C GLU A 263 -13.53 2.63 11.82
N ALA A 264 -13.34 3.93 11.65
CA ALA A 264 -13.84 4.95 12.55
C ALA A 264 -14.81 5.87 11.83
N ARG A 265 -15.86 6.30 12.52
CA ARG A 265 -16.74 7.39 12.10
C ARG A 265 -16.97 8.34 13.26
N ILE A 266 -16.82 9.64 12.99
CA ILE A 266 -17.07 10.72 13.95
C ILE A 266 -18.18 11.61 13.40
N GLU A 267 -19.28 11.74 14.15
CA GLU A 267 -20.31 12.77 13.96
C GLU A 267 -20.10 13.86 15.01
N ALA A 268 -19.97 15.13 14.60
CA ALA A 268 -19.66 16.22 15.52
C ALA A 268 -20.35 17.53 15.15
N GLU A 269 -20.59 18.37 16.17
CA GLU A 269 -20.99 19.76 16.05
C GLU A 269 -19.77 20.66 16.30
N LEU A 270 -19.37 21.38 15.25
CA LEU A 270 -18.29 22.36 15.18
C LEU A 270 -18.55 23.55 16.10
N ALA A 271 -17.48 24.24 16.54
CA ALA A 271 -17.61 25.44 17.38
C ALA A 271 -18.39 26.57 16.68
N ASP A 272 -18.40 26.56 15.34
CA ASP A 272 -19.19 27.47 14.50
C ASP A 272 -20.64 26.98 14.25
N GLY A 273 -21.04 25.88 14.91
CA GLY A 273 -22.37 25.28 14.81
C GLY A 273 -22.59 24.41 13.57
N ARG A 274 -21.61 24.25 12.66
CA ARG A 274 -21.71 23.25 11.58
C ARG A 274 -21.77 21.85 12.17
N ARG A 275 -22.50 20.93 11.53
CA ARG A 275 -22.51 19.52 11.90
C ARG A 275 -21.90 18.71 10.77
N VAL A 276 -20.96 17.85 11.12
CA VAL A 276 -20.20 17.07 10.15
C VAL A 276 -20.24 15.61 10.53
N SER A 277 -20.14 14.77 9.52
CA SER A 277 -19.80 13.37 9.67
C SER A 277 -18.59 13.08 8.81
N ARG A 278 -17.65 12.30 9.34
CA ARG A 278 -16.52 11.76 8.56
C ARG A 278 -16.20 10.35 9.02
N SER A 279 -15.66 9.56 8.11
CA SER A 279 -15.14 8.22 8.40
C SER A 279 -13.84 7.96 7.68
N ALA A 280 -13.02 7.09 8.25
CA ALA A 280 -11.85 6.55 7.57
C ALA A 280 -11.63 5.10 7.97
N THR A 281 -10.95 4.39 7.08
CA THR A 281 -10.57 3.00 7.19
C THR A 281 -9.06 2.88 7.21
N VAL A 282 -8.53 2.14 8.18
CA VAL A 282 -7.12 1.79 8.28
C VAL A 282 -6.98 0.28 8.23
N LEU A 283 -6.12 -0.22 7.34
CA LEU A 283 -5.69 -1.61 7.34
C LEU A 283 -4.59 -1.80 8.39
N ILE A 284 -4.73 -2.84 9.20
CA ILE A 284 -3.85 -3.16 10.33
C ILE A 284 -3.26 -4.55 10.07
N PRO A 285 -2.03 -4.62 9.53
CA PRO A 285 -1.35 -5.90 9.43
C PRO A 285 -0.97 -6.43 10.81
N VAL A 286 -1.26 -7.71 11.05
CA VAL A 286 -0.84 -8.45 12.23
C VAL A 286 -0.04 -9.67 11.81
N VAL A 287 1.21 -9.78 12.28
CA VAL A 287 2.10 -10.90 11.91
C VAL A 287 2.31 -11.85 13.09
N ASP A 288 2.49 -13.11 12.77
CA ASP A 288 2.84 -14.15 13.76
C ASP A 288 4.35 -14.39 13.77
N ALA A 289 5.09 -13.30 13.96
CA ALA A 289 6.53 -13.26 14.02
C ALA A 289 6.97 -12.58 15.31
N ARG A 290 7.95 -13.14 16.00
CA ARG A 290 8.55 -12.55 17.21
C ARG A 290 9.97 -13.05 17.38
N ALA A 291 10.85 -12.19 17.87
CA ALA A 291 12.18 -12.61 18.31
C ALA A 291 12.78 -11.58 19.28
N GLU A 292 13.73 -12.03 20.09
CA GLU A 292 14.59 -11.14 20.85
C GLU A 292 15.98 -11.10 20.24
N ILE A 293 16.50 -9.90 19.99
CA ILE A 293 17.89 -9.70 19.57
C ILE A 293 18.79 -9.88 20.80
N ALA A 294 19.52 -11.00 20.82
CA ALA A 294 20.35 -11.42 21.93
C ALA A 294 21.74 -10.78 21.90
N GLY A 295 22.29 -10.64 20.69
CA GLY A 295 23.63 -10.12 20.48
C GLY A 295 23.97 -10.04 19.00
N VAL A 296 25.11 -9.43 18.71
CA VAL A 296 25.67 -9.30 17.38
C VAL A 296 27.16 -9.61 17.44
N THR A 297 27.65 -10.40 16.50
CA THR A 297 29.06 -10.75 16.37
C THR A 297 29.57 -10.28 15.01
N PRO A 298 30.40 -9.24 14.93
CA PRO A 298 31.02 -8.86 13.67
C PRO A 298 32.12 -9.85 13.28
N ARG A 299 32.17 -10.21 12.00
CA ARG A 299 33.23 -11.01 11.38
C ARG A 299 33.77 -10.24 10.19
N VAL A 300 35.08 -10.28 10.02
CA VAL A 300 35.77 -9.60 8.92
C VAL A 300 36.39 -10.65 8.03
N GLU A 301 35.97 -10.69 6.77
CA GLU A 301 36.52 -11.59 5.76
C GLU A 301 36.97 -10.76 4.54
N GLY A 302 38.29 -10.58 4.40
CA GLY A 302 38.84 -9.71 3.38
C GLY A 302 38.42 -8.25 3.59
N ASP A 303 37.63 -7.74 2.66
CA ASP A 303 37.04 -6.40 2.65
C ASP A 303 35.54 -6.40 2.95
N VAL A 304 34.99 -7.51 3.43
CA VAL A 304 33.58 -7.58 3.88
C VAL A 304 33.54 -7.62 5.40
N VAL A 305 32.61 -6.86 5.97
CA VAL A 305 32.22 -6.96 7.37
C VAL A 305 30.83 -7.59 7.44
N GLU A 306 30.75 -8.79 8.01
CA GLU A 306 29.51 -9.49 8.30
C GLU A 306 29.10 -9.24 9.76
N PHE A 307 27.84 -8.92 10.00
CA PHE A 307 27.23 -8.77 11.31
C PHE A 307 26.26 -9.91 11.55
N GLU A 308 26.69 -10.94 12.27
CA GLU A 308 25.86 -12.09 12.62
C GLU A 308 25.07 -11.78 13.89
N PHE A 309 23.75 -11.64 13.77
CA PHE A 309 22.82 -11.45 14.87
C PHE A 309 22.33 -12.78 15.40
N SER A 310 22.34 -12.93 16.72
CA SER A 310 21.72 -14.06 17.42
C SER A 310 20.32 -13.68 17.88
N LEU A 311 19.33 -14.48 17.50
CA LEU A 311 17.92 -14.31 17.84
C LEU A 311 17.47 -15.44 18.76
N HIS A 312 16.70 -15.13 19.80
CA HIS A 312 16.09 -16.09 20.73
C HIS A 312 14.56 -15.99 20.76
N GLY A 313 13.92 -17.05 21.27
CA GLY A 313 12.46 -17.13 21.39
C GLY A 313 11.75 -17.00 20.04
N ALA A 314 12.47 -17.32 18.96
CA ALA A 314 12.17 -16.83 17.64
C ALA A 314 11.07 -17.67 16.99
N ARG A 315 10.00 -16.99 16.57
CA ARG A 315 9.06 -17.48 15.56
C ARG A 315 9.25 -16.56 14.37
N LEU A 316 9.96 -17.04 13.36
CA LEU A 316 10.41 -16.21 12.25
C LEU A 316 9.73 -16.64 10.94
N PRO A 317 9.42 -15.68 10.06
CA PRO A 317 9.12 -15.98 8.66
C PRO A 317 10.31 -16.67 7.96
N GLY A 318 10.03 -17.33 6.84
CA GLY A 318 11.08 -17.97 6.02
C GLY A 318 12.05 -16.97 5.38
N HIS A 319 11.60 -15.74 5.15
CA HIS A 319 12.40 -14.61 4.70
C HIS A 319 11.80 -13.31 5.26
N PHE A 320 12.64 -12.33 5.57
CA PHE A 320 12.21 -11.06 6.16
C PHE A 320 13.26 -9.97 5.92
N ARG A 321 12.97 -8.74 6.36
CA ARG A 321 13.88 -7.60 6.22
C ARG A 321 14.67 -7.36 7.49
N ALA A 322 15.93 -6.99 7.33
CA ALA A 322 16.81 -6.61 8.42
C ALA A 322 17.53 -5.30 8.06
N GLY A 323 17.65 -4.38 9.02
CA GLY A 323 18.33 -3.11 8.80
C GLY A 323 18.93 -2.53 10.07
N ALA A 324 20.04 -1.82 9.92
CA ALA A 324 20.75 -1.14 11.01
C ALA A 324 21.57 0.04 10.49
N GLU A 325 21.85 1.01 11.35
CA GLU A 325 22.82 2.07 11.08
C GLU A 325 24.14 1.74 11.76
N LEU A 326 25.26 1.76 11.05
CA LEU A 326 26.58 1.64 11.64
C LEU A 326 27.17 3.02 11.93
N TRP A 327 27.67 3.20 13.14
CA TRP A 327 28.28 4.43 13.63
C TRP A 327 29.67 4.15 14.21
N GLY A 328 30.53 5.17 14.15
CA GLY A 328 31.83 5.18 14.83
C GLY A 328 32.20 6.59 15.28
N ARG A 329 33.47 6.80 15.63
CA ARG A 329 33.98 8.11 16.06
C ARG A 329 34.85 8.77 14.99
N GLY A 330 34.49 9.98 14.61
CA GLY A 330 35.34 10.89 13.84
C GLY A 330 36.04 11.93 14.74
N GLU A 331 36.69 12.90 14.11
CA GLU A 331 37.42 13.98 14.80
C GLU A 331 36.52 14.85 15.70
N HIS A 332 35.23 14.98 15.36
CA HIS A 332 34.27 15.87 16.02
C HIS A 332 33.16 15.15 16.81
N GLY A 333 33.28 13.83 17.01
CA GLY A 333 32.29 13.02 17.72
C GLY A 333 31.79 11.85 16.89
N ASP A 334 30.59 11.37 17.20
CA ASP A 334 30.00 10.23 16.49
C ASP A 334 29.67 10.60 15.05
N VAL A 335 30.04 9.73 14.11
CA VAL A 335 29.77 9.88 12.67
C VAL A 335 29.08 8.62 12.14
N PRO A 336 28.05 8.76 11.28
CA PRO A 336 27.46 7.60 10.62
C PRO A 336 28.41 7.09 9.54
N ILE A 337 28.56 5.77 9.47
CA ILE A 337 29.43 5.07 8.52
C ILE A 337 28.62 4.65 7.29
N ALA A 338 27.51 3.95 7.52
CA ALA A 338 26.56 3.52 6.51
C ALA A 338 25.26 3.06 7.20
N TRP A 339 24.17 3.01 6.44
CA TRP A 339 23.07 2.12 6.77
C TRP A 339 23.32 0.78 6.08
N ILE A 340 23.02 -0.34 6.74
CA ILE A 340 23.14 -1.70 6.21
C ILE A 340 21.79 -2.39 6.28
N GLY A 341 21.45 -3.22 5.30
CA GLY A 341 20.21 -3.97 5.33
C GLY A 341 20.00 -4.89 4.14
N GLY A 342 18.80 -5.46 4.05
CA GLY A 342 18.41 -6.33 2.95
C GLY A 342 17.35 -7.35 3.34
N MET A 343 17.07 -8.26 2.41
CA MET A 343 16.25 -9.45 2.63
C MET A 343 17.14 -10.57 3.19
N VAL A 344 16.75 -11.15 4.32
CA VAL A 344 17.48 -12.19 5.04
C VAL A 344 16.64 -13.45 5.24
N THR A 345 17.32 -14.58 5.38
CA THR A 345 16.72 -15.88 5.70
C THR A 345 17.35 -16.37 7.02
N PRO A 346 16.54 -16.84 7.98
CA PRO A 346 17.08 -17.31 9.25
C PRO A 346 17.81 -18.64 9.11
N GLU A 347 19.00 -18.74 9.69
CA GLU A 347 19.72 -19.98 9.92
C GLU A 347 19.34 -20.53 11.31
N TRP A 348 18.52 -21.56 11.34
CA TRP A 348 18.10 -22.20 12.59
C TRP A 348 19.24 -23.02 13.20
N ASP A 349 19.38 -22.96 14.53
CA ASP A 349 20.30 -23.84 15.24
C ASP A 349 19.69 -25.24 15.38
N GLU A 350 20.04 -26.13 14.44
CA GLU A 350 19.54 -27.52 14.42
C GLU A 350 20.05 -28.37 15.60
N ASN A 351 21.08 -27.92 16.32
CA ASN A 351 21.72 -28.68 17.41
C ASN A 351 21.59 -28.00 18.79
N GLY A 352 20.88 -26.88 18.89
CA GLY A 352 20.82 -26.02 20.07
C GLY A 352 19.42 -25.75 20.62
N ASP A 353 19.18 -24.52 21.07
CA ASP A 353 17.94 -24.08 21.73
C ASP A 353 16.78 -23.97 20.72
N PRO A 354 15.64 -24.67 20.91
CA PRO A 354 14.47 -24.52 20.07
C PRO A 354 14.00 -23.05 20.05
N GLY A 355 14.10 -22.39 18.89
CA GLY A 355 13.80 -20.96 18.77
C GLY A 355 15.03 -20.05 18.75
N ALA A 356 16.24 -20.61 18.71
CA ALA A 356 17.45 -19.87 18.36
C ALA A 356 17.66 -19.85 16.84
N ALA A 357 17.94 -18.67 16.30
CA ALA A 357 18.27 -18.47 14.90
C ALA A 357 19.40 -17.45 14.75
N ARG A 358 20.15 -17.55 13.66
CA ARG A 358 21.16 -16.58 13.25
C ARG A 358 20.74 -15.91 11.95
N VAL A 359 21.05 -14.62 11.84
CA VAL A 359 20.89 -13.85 10.60
C VAL A 359 22.07 -12.94 10.40
N SER A 360 22.50 -12.75 9.16
CA SER A 360 23.66 -11.94 8.83
C SER A 360 23.28 -10.75 7.96
N LEU A 361 23.88 -9.60 8.27
CA LEU A 361 23.96 -8.44 7.37
C LEU A 361 25.41 -8.23 6.97
N GLU A 362 25.66 -7.82 5.74
CA GLU A 362 27.02 -7.62 5.24
C GLU A 362 27.18 -6.20 4.68
N MET A 363 28.40 -5.68 4.78
CA MET A 363 28.79 -4.45 4.08
C MET A 363 30.25 -4.52 3.62
N ASP A 364 30.58 -3.70 2.63
CA ASP A 364 31.98 -3.46 2.27
C ASP A 364 32.68 -2.62 3.36
N ALA A 365 33.88 -3.03 3.77
CA ALA A 365 34.65 -2.37 4.82
C ALA A 365 35.17 -0.99 4.40
N ASP A 366 35.21 -0.68 3.11
CA ASP A 366 35.60 0.63 2.61
C ASP A 366 34.63 1.75 3.07
N TRP A 367 33.41 1.42 3.50
CA TRP A 367 32.51 2.38 4.16
C TRP A 367 33.14 3.00 5.41
N ILE A 368 33.85 2.20 6.21
CA ILE A 368 34.52 2.68 7.43
C ILE A 368 35.62 3.69 7.06
N GLY A 369 36.36 3.39 5.99
CA GLY A 369 37.40 4.27 5.45
C GLY A 369 36.86 5.58 4.91
N LEU A 370 35.81 5.50 4.08
CA LEU A 370 35.16 6.65 3.48
C LEU A 370 34.60 7.62 4.54
N ALA A 371 34.08 7.08 5.65
CA ALA A 371 33.56 7.88 6.76
C ALA A 371 34.67 8.47 7.67
N GLY A 372 35.92 8.00 7.54
CA GLY A 372 37.02 8.38 8.44
C GLY A 372 36.78 7.98 9.89
N ALA A 373 35.97 6.94 10.12
CA ALA A 373 35.48 6.57 11.44
C ALA A 373 36.41 5.56 12.14
N GLN A 374 36.63 5.76 13.43
CA GLN A 374 37.41 4.88 14.30
C GLN A 374 36.52 4.27 15.38
N GLY A 375 36.97 3.16 15.96
CA GLY A 375 36.31 2.55 17.10
C GLY A 375 36.28 3.46 18.35
N PRO A 376 35.36 3.25 19.29
CA PRO A 376 34.36 2.18 19.33
C PRO A 376 33.27 2.35 18.26
N TYR A 377 32.77 1.22 17.76
CA TYR A 377 31.69 1.17 16.78
C TYR A 377 30.39 0.74 17.46
N GLU A 378 29.25 1.23 16.98
CA GLU A 378 27.93 0.80 17.45
C GLU A 378 26.96 0.67 16.26
N LEU A 379 26.04 -0.30 16.38
CA LEU A 379 24.85 -0.35 15.56
C LEU A 379 23.73 0.44 16.26
N ARG A 380 23.00 1.26 15.51
CA ARG A 380 21.81 1.97 15.98
C ARG A 380 20.59 1.55 15.18
N ASN A 381 19.42 1.66 15.79
CA ASN A 381 18.12 1.41 15.15
C ASN A 381 18.05 0.05 14.43
N VAL A 382 18.57 -0.99 15.08
CA VAL A 382 18.53 -2.36 14.55
C VAL A 382 17.08 -2.83 14.56
N ARG A 383 16.58 -3.29 13.42
CA ARG A 383 15.20 -3.74 13.28
C ARG A 383 15.07 -4.91 12.31
N PHE A 384 14.18 -5.83 12.65
CA PHE A 384 13.73 -6.93 11.83
C PHE A 384 12.23 -6.79 11.56
N GLU A 385 11.86 -6.83 10.29
CA GLU A 385 10.51 -6.52 9.84
C GLU A 385 10.02 -7.58 8.86
N ASP A 386 8.72 -7.88 8.89
CA ASP A 386 8.08 -8.74 7.91
C ASP A 386 8.31 -8.25 6.46
N ALA A 387 8.45 -9.21 5.53
CA ALA A 387 8.74 -8.93 4.12
C ALA A 387 7.59 -8.27 3.37
N ASP A 388 6.35 -8.62 3.73
CA ASP A 388 5.14 -8.26 2.98
C ASP A 388 4.35 -7.18 3.73
N PHE A 389 4.29 -7.26 5.06
CA PHE A 389 3.49 -6.37 5.89
C PHE A 389 4.28 -5.26 6.56
N TYR A 390 5.62 -5.36 6.54
CA TYR A 390 6.53 -4.36 7.11
C TYR A 390 6.37 -4.14 8.62
N VAL A 391 5.77 -5.11 9.32
CA VAL A 391 5.62 -5.08 10.77
C VAL A 391 6.95 -5.43 11.43
N VAL A 392 7.41 -4.57 12.33
CA VAL A 392 8.62 -4.81 13.14
C VAL A 392 8.30 -5.83 14.22
N PHE A 393 9.03 -6.96 14.22
CA PHE A 393 8.85 -8.02 15.22
C PHE A 393 10.04 -8.19 16.16
N ALA A 394 11.16 -7.47 15.91
CA ALA A 394 12.30 -7.40 16.81
C ALA A 394 13.11 -6.11 16.55
N GLU A 395 13.45 -5.39 17.61
CA GLU A 395 14.27 -4.17 17.50
C GLU A 395 15.20 -3.94 18.70
N ARG A 396 16.28 -3.18 18.45
CA ARG A 396 17.22 -2.66 19.46
C ARG A 396 17.69 -1.27 19.06
N GLY A 397 17.59 -0.33 19.99
CA GLY A 397 18.00 1.06 19.74
C GLY A 397 19.51 1.23 19.55
N ARG A 398 20.34 0.52 20.33
CA ARG A 398 21.81 0.57 20.26
C ARG A 398 22.44 -0.78 20.61
N MET A 399 23.51 -1.13 19.93
CA MET A 399 24.33 -2.32 20.21
C MET A 399 25.81 -2.02 19.94
N ASP A 400 26.67 -2.20 20.94
CA ASP A 400 28.11 -2.05 20.75
C ASP A 400 28.65 -3.16 19.84
N VAL A 401 29.55 -2.82 18.90
CA VAL A 401 30.19 -3.78 18.00
C VAL A 401 31.71 -3.65 18.04
N ALA A 402 32.39 -4.76 18.30
CA ALA A 402 33.84 -4.84 18.34
C ALA A 402 34.39 -5.31 16.98
N ILE A 403 34.54 -4.40 16.02
CA ILE A 403 35.17 -4.70 14.73
C ILE A 403 36.70 -4.75 14.94
N ALA A 404 37.33 -5.86 14.52
CA ALA A 404 38.74 -6.11 14.79
C ALA A 404 39.66 -5.01 14.21
N PRO A 405 40.66 -4.53 14.99
CA PRO A 405 41.63 -3.55 14.51
C PRO A 405 42.54 -4.18 13.44
N GLY A 406 42.63 -3.56 12.26
CA GLY A 406 43.48 -4.06 11.16
C GLY A 406 42.83 -4.08 9.78
N LEU A 407 41.54 -3.75 9.68
CA LEU A 407 40.94 -3.35 8.40
C LEU A 407 41.74 -2.14 7.87
N SER A 408 42.56 -2.36 6.85
CA SER A 408 43.12 -1.26 6.08
C SER A 408 41.99 -0.73 5.21
N ALA A 409 41.10 0.07 5.81
CA ALA A 409 40.24 0.98 5.10
C ALA A 409 41.09 1.65 4.02
N ARG A 410 40.84 1.31 2.75
CA ARG A 410 41.57 1.97 1.66
C ARG A 410 41.08 3.40 1.60
N GLU A 411 41.96 4.34 1.28
CA GLU A 411 41.48 5.64 0.78
C GLU A 411 40.78 5.35 -0.55
N VAL A 412 39.46 5.32 -0.53
CA VAL A 412 38.63 5.12 -1.72
C VAL A 412 38.22 6.48 -2.26
N GLY A 413 38.40 6.68 -3.57
CA GLY A 413 38.08 7.95 -4.25
C GLY A 413 36.59 8.23 -4.44
N GLY A 414 35.69 7.32 -4.02
CA GLY A 414 34.24 7.45 -4.15
C GLY A 414 33.49 6.15 -3.83
N ILE A 415 32.15 6.22 -3.80
CA ILE A 415 31.28 5.06 -3.55
C ILE A 415 31.22 4.18 -4.81
N SER A 416 31.56 2.89 -4.68
CA SER A 416 31.43 1.90 -5.77
C SER A 416 30.07 1.20 -5.75
N THR A 417 29.74 0.45 -6.81
CA THR A 417 28.53 -0.37 -6.86
C THR A 417 28.57 -1.47 -5.80
N GLU A 418 29.72 -2.11 -5.61
CA GLU A 418 29.91 -3.18 -4.62
C GLU A 418 29.69 -2.68 -3.19
N MET A 419 30.05 -1.42 -2.91
CA MET A 419 29.74 -0.80 -1.62
C MET A 419 28.22 -0.66 -1.41
N LEU A 420 27.44 -0.43 -2.47
CA LEU A 420 25.98 -0.20 -2.37
C LEU A 420 25.16 -1.50 -2.34
N THR A 421 25.54 -2.50 -3.14
CA THR A 421 24.73 -3.70 -3.40
C THR A 421 25.41 -5.01 -2.99
N GLY A 422 26.62 -4.92 -2.44
CA GLY A 422 27.44 -6.07 -2.12
C GLY A 422 28.01 -6.73 -3.38
N ARG A 423 28.58 -7.93 -3.19
CA ARG A 423 29.13 -8.72 -4.29
C ARG A 423 28.18 -9.82 -4.70
N MET A 424 27.94 -9.94 -6.00
CA MET A 424 27.33 -11.15 -6.53
C MET A 424 28.33 -12.31 -6.38
N ASN A 425 28.06 -13.25 -5.48
CA ASN A 425 28.85 -14.48 -5.37
C ASN A 425 28.69 -15.31 -6.65
N ALA A 426 29.74 -15.39 -7.47
CA ALA A 426 29.74 -16.15 -8.72
C ALA A 426 29.44 -17.66 -8.53
N GLY A 427 29.66 -18.22 -7.34
CA GLY A 427 29.31 -19.60 -6.98
C GLY A 427 27.84 -19.80 -6.58
N ARG A 428 27.07 -18.72 -6.50
CA ARG A 428 25.62 -18.66 -6.25
C ARG A 428 24.88 -17.97 -7.40
N ALA A 429 25.58 -17.74 -8.52
CA ALA A 429 24.99 -17.29 -9.77
C ALA A 429 23.90 -18.28 -10.17
N ILE A 430 22.77 -17.74 -10.63
CA ILE A 430 21.60 -18.45 -11.13
C ILE A 430 22.05 -19.72 -11.86
N ASP A 431 21.81 -20.88 -11.25
CA ASP A 431 21.87 -22.17 -11.95
C ASP A 431 20.75 -22.11 -12.98
N VAL A 432 21.05 -21.59 -14.17
CA VAL A 432 20.15 -21.65 -15.32
C VAL A 432 19.88 -23.14 -15.54
N PRO A 433 18.66 -23.65 -15.27
CA PRO A 433 18.40 -25.06 -15.48
C PRO A 433 18.54 -25.33 -16.97
N SER A 434 19.52 -26.14 -17.33
CA SER A 434 19.63 -26.77 -18.65
C SER A 434 18.46 -27.77 -18.82
N ALA A 435 17.24 -27.27 -18.90
CA ALA A 435 16.07 -28.03 -19.32
C ALA A 435 15.70 -27.55 -20.73
N ALA A 436 16.00 -28.38 -21.73
CA ALA A 436 15.62 -28.13 -23.10
C ALA A 436 14.09 -27.87 -23.17
N PRO A 437 13.63 -26.82 -23.89
CA PRO A 437 12.23 -26.46 -23.90
C PRO A 437 11.39 -27.56 -24.57
N ALA A 438 10.33 -27.98 -23.88
CA ALA A 438 9.22 -28.65 -24.53
C ALA A 438 8.55 -27.62 -25.46
N SER A 439 8.62 -27.86 -26.76
CA SER A 439 8.17 -26.98 -27.83
C SER A 439 6.70 -26.56 -27.67
N SER A 440 6.44 -25.28 -27.36
CA SER A 440 5.15 -24.65 -27.54
C SER A 440 5.02 -24.14 -28.97
N ALA A 441 4.06 -24.68 -29.71
CA ALA A 441 3.73 -24.30 -31.06
C ALA A 441 3.04 -22.91 -31.08
N ASN A 442 3.82 -21.86 -31.31
CA ASN A 442 3.47 -20.62 -32.01
C ASN A 442 4.76 -19.79 -32.09
N GLY A 443 5.28 -19.60 -33.29
CA GLY A 443 6.64 -19.09 -33.52
C GLY A 443 6.91 -17.72 -32.92
N VAL A 444 7.61 -17.73 -31.79
CA VAL A 444 8.58 -16.72 -31.34
C VAL A 444 9.75 -17.53 -30.80
N GLU A 445 10.92 -17.43 -31.42
CA GLU A 445 12.12 -18.14 -30.94
C GLU A 445 12.54 -17.59 -29.57
N SER A 446 12.10 -18.23 -28.48
CA SER A 446 12.70 -18.03 -27.16
C SER A 446 14.06 -18.72 -27.14
N ALA A 447 15.09 -17.97 -27.52
CA ALA A 447 16.47 -18.27 -27.18
C ALA A 447 16.90 -17.31 -26.05
N VAL A 448 17.24 -17.86 -24.88
CA VAL A 448 17.86 -17.16 -23.74
C VAL A 448 19.07 -16.35 -24.23
N SER A 449 18.85 -15.09 -24.66
CA SER A 449 19.91 -14.34 -25.36
C SER A 449 19.70 -12.83 -25.53
N ALA A 450 18.54 -12.27 -25.19
CA ALA A 450 18.16 -10.91 -25.57
C ALA A 450 18.24 -9.88 -24.41
N HIS A 451 18.39 -8.60 -24.79
CA HIS A 451 18.44 -7.41 -23.94
C HIS A 451 17.13 -6.62 -24.12
N ASN A 452 16.20 -6.74 -23.18
CA ASN A 452 14.77 -6.52 -23.43
C ASN A 452 14.22 -5.26 -22.75
N ILE A 453 13.06 -4.79 -23.20
CA ILE A 453 12.20 -3.94 -22.37
C ILE A 453 11.13 -4.83 -21.78
N MET A 454 11.02 -4.89 -20.46
CA MET A 454 9.94 -5.57 -19.79
C MET A 454 8.79 -4.61 -19.49
N LEU A 455 7.61 -4.93 -20.00
CA LEU A 455 6.36 -4.20 -19.78
C LEU A 455 5.62 -4.84 -18.59
N ILE A 456 5.37 -4.06 -17.54
CA ILE A 456 4.86 -4.55 -16.26
C ILE A 456 3.55 -3.83 -15.91
N HIS A 457 2.55 -4.60 -15.49
CA HIS A 457 1.23 -4.11 -15.08
C HIS A 457 1.17 -3.77 -13.58
N GLY A 458 0.01 -3.27 -13.13
CA GLY A 458 -0.26 -2.90 -11.74
C GLY A 458 -1.05 -3.93 -10.95
N TYR A 459 -1.45 -3.52 -9.75
CA TYR A 459 -2.38 -4.23 -8.89
C TYR A 459 -3.67 -4.56 -9.65
N CYS A 460 -4.10 -5.82 -9.55
CA CYS A 460 -5.38 -6.29 -10.10
C CYS A 460 -5.59 -6.03 -11.60
N ALA A 461 -4.51 -5.84 -12.36
CA ALA A 461 -4.61 -5.66 -13.80
C ALA A 461 -5.16 -6.91 -14.49
N GLY A 462 -6.03 -6.76 -15.48
CA GLY A 462 -6.59 -7.88 -16.23
C GLY A 462 -5.56 -8.53 -17.18
N GLY A 463 -4.43 -7.86 -17.41
CA GLY A 463 -3.35 -8.30 -18.29
C GLY A 463 -2.36 -7.18 -18.56
N ASN A 464 -1.76 -7.16 -19.74
CA ASN A 464 -0.83 -6.11 -20.16
C ASN A 464 -1.59 -4.82 -20.54
N PRO A 465 -1.40 -3.69 -19.82
CA PRO A 465 -2.04 -2.43 -20.18
C PRO A 465 -1.37 -1.76 -21.38
N TRP A 466 -0.11 -2.08 -21.66
CA TRP A 466 0.72 -1.33 -22.59
C TRP A 466 0.41 -1.63 -24.07
N PRO A 467 0.20 -0.61 -24.92
CA PRO A 467 0.12 -0.80 -26.37
C PRO A 467 1.48 -1.22 -26.95
N THR A 468 1.70 -2.53 -27.08
CA THR A 468 3.01 -3.13 -27.44
C THR A 468 3.63 -2.59 -28.72
N GLY A 469 2.81 -2.21 -29.71
CA GLY A 469 3.27 -1.61 -30.97
C GLY A 469 3.96 -0.25 -30.83
N GLN A 470 3.95 0.37 -29.64
CA GLN A 470 4.65 1.62 -29.34
C GLN A 470 6.07 1.39 -28.77
N PHE A 471 6.44 0.14 -28.52
CA PHE A 471 7.73 -0.24 -27.96
C PHE A 471 8.55 -1.05 -28.96
N SER A 472 9.86 -0.82 -28.96
CA SER A 472 10.80 -1.46 -29.88
C SER A 472 11.20 -2.83 -29.37
N SER A 473 11.16 -3.85 -30.24
CA SER A 473 11.62 -5.19 -29.91
C SER A 473 13.14 -5.24 -29.67
N PRO A 474 13.62 -6.18 -28.83
CA PRO A 474 12.84 -7.18 -28.10
C PRO A 474 12.10 -6.59 -26.88
N ILE A 475 10.86 -7.05 -26.67
CA ILE A 475 10.03 -6.70 -25.51
C ILE A 475 9.55 -7.98 -24.83
N ASP A 476 9.51 -7.96 -23.50
CA ASP A 476 8.89 -8.99 -22.67
C ASP A 476 7.64 -8.40 -22.01
N ILE A 477 6.62 -9.22 -21.84
CA ILE A 477 5.38 -8.82 -21.16
C ILE A 477 5.28 -9.64 -19.88
N PHE A 478 5.37 -8.98 -18.73
CA PHE A 478 5.08 -9.61 -17.46
C PHE A 478 3.57 -9.81 -17.29
N SER A 479 3.14 -10.96 -16.76
CA SER A 479 1.73 -11.27 -16.58
C SER A 479 1.45 -12.04 -15.28
N ASP A 480 0.72 -11.39 -14.38
CA ASP A 480 0.13 -11.92 -13.14
C ASP A 480 -1.30 -11.35 -12.99
N PRO A 481 -2.23 -11.72 -13.88
CA PRO A 481 -3.50 -11.04 -14.02
C PRO A 481 -4.41 -11.30 -12.82
N ASN A 482 -5.17 -10.26 -12.43
CA ASN A 482 -6.18 -10.30 -11.37
C ASN A 482 -5.62 -10.80 -10.02
N GLN A 483 -4.43 -10.35 -9.63
CA GLN A 483 -3.83 -10.68 -8.33
C GLN A 483 -3.60 -9.44 -7.46
N SER A 484 -3.73 -9.63 -6.15
CA SER A 484 -3.14 -8.74 -5.13
C SER A 484 -1.84 -9.38 -4.64
N ARG A 485 -0.74 -8.64 -4.72
CA ARG A 485 0.59 -9.08 -4.30
C ARG A 485 1.23 -8.01 -3.42
N SER A 486 2.00 -8.42 -2.42
CA SER A 486 2.98 -7.51 -1.82
C SER A 486 4.01 -7.09 -2.87
N ASN A 487 4.72 -5.99 -2.62
CA ASN A 487 5.81 -5.54 -3.49
C ASN A 487 6.89 -6.63 -3.60
N ASP A 488 7.18 -7.35 -2.51
CA ASP A 488 8.16 -8.43 -2.47
C ASP A 488 7.74 -9.64 -3.32
N ALA A 489 6.53 -10.15 -3.12
CA ALA A 489 6.02 -11.27 -3.91
C ALA A 489 5.96 -10.93 -5.40
N PHE A 490 5.52 -9.72 -5.75
CA PHE A 490 5.46 -9.26 -7.13
C PHE A 490 6.88 -9.15 -7.73
N ALA A 491 7.83 -8.55 -7.00
CA ALA A 491 9.23 -8.47 -7.43
C ALA A 491 9.84 -9.85 -7.70
N GLN A 492 9.61 -10.82 -6.81
CA GLN A 492 10.10 -12.19 -7.00
C GLN A 492 9.52 -12.85 -8.25
N LEU A 493 8.23 -12.64 -8.56
CA LEU A 493 7.61 -13.13 -9.79
C LEU A 493 8.22 -12.49 -11.05
N ILE A 494 8.43 -11.17 -11.04
CA ILE A 494 9.08 -10.45 -12.15
C ILE A 494 10.48 -11.02 -12.37
N GLY A 495 11.27 -11.15 -11.30
CA GLY A 495 12.63 -11.67 -11.40
C GLY A 495 12.68 -13.12 -11.85
N ALA A 496 11.74 -13.97 -11.40
CA ALA A 496 11.63 -15.36 -11.85
C ALA A 496 11.32 -15.45 -13.35
N GLN A 497 10.38 -14.65 -13.87
CA GLN A 497 10.11 -14.59 -15.31
C GLN A 497 11.31 -14.06 -16.10
N SER A 498 12.09 -13.14 -15.51
CA SER A 498 13.22 -12.51 -16.18
C SER A 498 14.46 -13.38 -16.33
N GLN A 499 14.50 -14.58 -15.75
CA GLN A 499 15.67 -15.48 -15.80
C GLN A 499 16.05 -15.90 -17.24
N ASP A 500 15.10 -15.80 -18.18
CA ASP A 500 15.33 -16.08 -19.60
C ASP A 500 15.99 -14.91 -20.36
N SER A 501 16.16 -13.75 -19.72
CA SER A 501 16.70 -12.51 -20.32
C SER A 501 18.11 -12.22 -19.81
N LYS A 502 19.03 -11.78 -20.68
CA LYS A 502 20.40 -11.42 -20.26
C LYS A 502 20.41 -10.15 -19.43
N SER A 503 19.58 -9.19 -19.84
CA SER A 503 19.23 -8.02 -19.06
C SER A 503 17.92 -7.44 -19.58
N PHE A 504 17.32 -6.54 -18.81
CA PHE A 504 16.13 -5.83 -19.22
C PHE A 504 16.01 -4.48 -18.52
N GLY A 505 15.51 -3.47 -19.23
CA GLY A 505 14.95 -2.27 -18.58
C GLY A 505 13.45 -2.45 -18.35
N VAL A 506 12.86 -1.59 -17.52
CA VAL A 506 11.46 -1.69 -17.12
C VAL A 506 10.65 -0.49 -17.59
N ILE A 507 9.44 -0.78 -18.08
CA ILE A 507 8.34 0.17 -18.23
C ILE A 507 7.15 -0.38 -17.47
N ALA A 508 6.78 0.28 -16.37
CA ALA A 508 5.81 -0.22 -15.41
C ALA A 508 4.64 0.73 -15.18
N HIS A 509 3.46 0.17 -14.95
CA HIS A 509 2.25 0.92 -14.62
C HIS A 509 1.86 0.63 -13.17
N SER A 510 1.41 1.66 -12.44
CA SER A 510 0.84 1.50 -11.10
C SER A 510 1.80 0.73 -10.15
N GLN A 511 1.33 -0.30 -9.44
CA GLN A 511 2.13 -1.13 -8.53
C GLN A 511 3.40 -1.74 -9.18
N GLY A 512 3.39 -1.97 -10.50
CA GLY A 512 4.56 -2.51 -11.19
C GLY A 512 5.82 -1.67 -11.00
N GLY A 513 5.69 -0.35 -10.81
CA GLY A 513 6.82 0.54 -10.51
C GLY A 513 7.44 0.26 -9.14
N LEU A 514 6.61 0.01 -8.13
CA LEU A 514 7.05 -0.33 -6.78
C LEU A 514 7.72 -1.71 -6.76
N ALA A 515 7.09 -2.71 -7.40
CA ALA A 515 7.64 -4.06 -7.51
C ALA A 515 8.99 -4.09 -8.27
N SER A 516 9.14 -3.25 -9.29
CA SER A 516 10.41 -3.15 -10.04
C SER A 516 11.51 -2.48 -9.22
N LEU A 517 11.16 -1.47 -8.43
CA LEU A 517 12.11 -0.86 -7.49
C LEU A 517 12.49 -1.85 -6.37
N GLN A 518 11.54 -2.63 -5.85
CA GLN A 518 11.80 -3.72 -4.91
C GLN A 518 12.76 -4.75 -5.51
N LEU A 519 12.50 -5.22 -6.73
CA LEU A 519 13.37 -6.15 -7.45
C LEU A 519 14.80 -5.61 -7.57
N TYR A 520 14.93 -4.38 -8.07
CA TYR A 520 16.24 -3.74 -8.23
C TYR A 520 16.97 -3.49 -6.90
N THR A 521 16.24 -3.22 -5.84
CA THR A 521 16.86 -2.90 -4.54
C THR A 521 17.37 -4.16 -3.85
N PHE A 522 16.55 -5.22 -3.79
CA PHE A 522 16.78 -6.34 -2.89
C PHE A 522 17.28 -7.62 -3.55
N TYR A 523 17.14 -7.77 -4.86
CA TYR A 523 17.44 -9.02 -5.55
C TYR A 523 18.32 -8.81 -6.77
N TRP A 524 19.24 -9.74 -6.99
CA TRP A 524 19.98 -9.82 -8.24
C TRP A 524 19.07 -10.38 -9.35
N SER A 525 18.89 -9.62 -10.42
CA SER A 525 18.11 -10.02 -11.61
C SER A 525 18.62 -9.28 -12.84
N GLY A 526 18.31 -9.72 -14.07
CA GLY A 526 18.79 -9.09 -15.31
C GLY A 526 18.68 -7.54 -15.38
N LEU A 527 17.84 -6.92 -14.57
CA LEU A 527 17.79 -5.48 -14.35
C LEU A 527 19.15 -4.86 -13.96
N ASP A 528 19.97 -5.47 -13.09
CA ASP A 528 21.28 -4.86 -12.72
C ASP A 528 22.32 -4.85 -13.85
N TRP A 529 22.07 -5.63 -14.90
CA TRP A 529 22.94 -5.79 -16.06
C TRP A 529 22.51 -4.89 -17.22
N ALA A 530 21.34 -4.28 -17.11
CA ALA A 530 20.79 -3.45 -18.16
C ALA A 530 21.60 -2.16 -18.34
N ARG A 531 21.73 -1.72 -19.58
CA ARG A 531 22.44 -0.50 -19.95
C ARG A 531 21.52 0.43 -20.70
N GLY A 532 21.54 1.69 -20.30
CA GLY A 532 20.78 2.75 -20.97
C GLY A 532 20.52 3.91 -20.03
N PRO A 533 19.83 4.95 -20.52
CA PRO A 533 19.67 6.18 -19.75
C PRO A 533 18.63 6.06 -18.64
N ARG A 534 17.66 5.13 -18.73
CA ARG A 534 16.62 4.96 -17.71
C ARG A 534 16.35 3.50 -17.43
N LEU A 535 16.70 3.07 -16.23
CA LEU A 535 16.58 1.67 -15.82
C LEU A 535 15.13 1.26 -15.57
N ILE A 536 14.45 2.02 -14.70
CA ILE A 536 13.06 1.82 -14.36
C ILE A 536 12.29 3.06 -14.77
N GLN A 537 11.26 2.89 -15.57
CA GLN A 537 10.34 3.96 -15.92
C GLN A 537 8.93 3.58 -15.50
N SER A 538 8.21 4.50 -14.87
CA SER A 538 6.84 4.20 -14.44
C SER A 538 5.85 5.34 -14.64
N VAL A 539 4.58 4.98 -14.66
CA VAL A 539 3.46 5.93 -14.81
C VAL A 539 2.36 5.57 -13.81
N GLY A 540 1.92 6.56 -13.03
CA GLY A 540 0.84 6.39 -12.04
C GLY A 540 1.18 5.47 -10.87
N SER A 541 2.46 5.30 -10.53
CA SER A 541 2.87 4.45 -9.42
C SER A 541 2.64 5.14 -8.07
N PRO A 542 1.87 4.54 -7.13
CA PRO A 542 1.60 5.11 -5.81
C PRO A 542 2.79 4.92 -4.86
N TYR A 543 3.94 5.54 -5.16
CA TYR A 543 5.17 5.33 -4.39
C TYR A 543 5.05 5.69 -2.90
N GLN A 544 4.18 6.63 -2.54
CA GLN A 544 3.86 6.94 -1.14
C GLN A 544 2.54 6.34 -0.67
N GLY A 545 1.87 5.52 -1.48
CA GLY A 545 0.59 4.86 -1.17
C GLY A 545 -0.61 5.53 -1.82
N THR A 546 -1.81 5.07 -1.47
CA THR A 546 -3.11 5.64 -1.87
C THR A 546 -4.15 5.38 -0.77
N ALA A 547 -5.08 6.32 -0.57
CA ALA A 547 -6.21 6.14 0.35
C ALA A 547 -7.12 4.96 -0.07
N LEU A 548 -7.17 4.65 -1.37
CA LEU A 548 -8.03 3.58 -1.89
C LEU A 548 -7.62 2.18 -1.44
N ALA A 549 -6.36 1.96 -1.09
CA ALA A 549 -5.88 0.65 -0.63
C ALA A 549 -6.65 0.16 0.61
N GLY A 550 -7.08 1.07 1.49
CA GLY A 550 -7.95 0.78 2.62
C GLY A 550 -9.44 0.97 2.32
N GLU A 551 -9.82 2.11 1.71
CA GLU A 551 -11.22 2.47 1.54
C GLU A 551 -11.95 1.64 0.47
N LEU A 552 -11.31 1.37 -0.67
CA LEU A 552 -11.93 0.55 -1.72
C LEU A 552 -11.88 -0.94 -1.40
N ALA A 553 -11.01 -1.41 -0.52
CA ALA A 553 -11.09 -2.78 -0.06
C ALA A 553 -12.42 -3.06 0.66
N VAL A 554 -12.99 -2.04 1.34
CA VAL A 554 -14.30 -2.15 1.98
C VAL A 554 -15.39 -2.32 0.94
N LEU A 555 -15.35 -1.50 -0.10
CA LEU A 555 -16.32 -1.56 -1.17
C LEU A 555 -16.14 -2.84 -1.99
N GLY A 556 -14.92 -3.16 -2.42
CA GLY A 556 -14.59 -4.35 -3.20
C GLY A 556 -15.03 -5.67 -2.56
N SER A 557 -15.06 -5.76 -1.23
CA SER A 557 -15.59 -6.94 -0.52
C SER A 557 -17.09 -7.19 -0.75
N ILE A 558 -17.86 -6.15 -1.06
CA ILE A 558 -19.30 -6.23 -1.41
C ILE A 558 -19.49 -6.46 -2.91
N PHE A 559 -18.67 -5.82 -3.75
CA PHE A 559 -18.87 -5.80 -5.20
C PHE A 559 -18.11 -6.88 -5.97
N GLY A 560 -17.17 -7.59 -5.31
CA GLY A 560 -16.23 -8.49 -6.00
C GLY A 560 -15.24 -7.74 -6.91
N THR A 561 -15.16 -6.41 -6.75
CA THR A 561 -14.37 -5.51 -7.58
C THR A 561 -13.04 -5.22 -6.88
N GLY A 562 -11.96 -5.82 -7.39
CA GLY A 562 -10.64 -5.79 -6.77
C GLY A 562 -10.11 -7.19 -6.47
N CYS A 563 -8.81 -7.29 -6.22
CA CYS A 563 -8.11 -8.57 -6.07
C CYS A 563 -7.70 -8.85 -4.62
N GLY A 564 -8.27 -8.10 -3.66
CA GLY A 564 -8.05 -8.24 -2.23
C GLY A 564 -7.41 -7.01 -1.59
N GLU A 565 -7.30 -7.02 -0.26
CA GLU A 565 -6.58 -5.99 0.49
C GLU A 565 -5.09 -5.99 0.15
N ASN A 566 -4.47 -4.81 0.20
CA ASN A 566 -3.04 -4.66 -0.05
C ASN A 566 -2.44 -3.58 0.86
N THR A 567 -1.76 -4.02 1.92
CA THR A 567 -1.16 -3.13 2.91
C THR A 567 0.00 -2.33 2.34
N ASP A 568 0.75 -2.86 1.37
CA ASP A 568 1.89 -2.20 0.74
C ASP A 568 1.50 -0.94 0.00
N LEU A 569 0.26 -0.87 -0.51
CA LEU A 569 -0.27 0.29 -1.22
C LEU A 569 -0.90 1.33 -0.29
N THR A 570 -1.01 1.06 1.01
CA THR A 570 -1.43 2.07 1.99
C THR A 570 -0.32 3.08 2.24
N TYR A 571 -0.65 4.28 2.73
CA TYR A 571 0.38 5.28 3.09
C TYR A 571 1.38 4.75 4.14
N ALA A 572 0.89 4.01 5.14
CA ALA A 572 1.73 3.39 6.16
C ALA A 572 2.65 2.31 5.58
N GLY A 573 2.11 1.41 4.75
CA GLY A 573 2.87 0.36 4.09
C GLY A 573 3.94 0.91 3.16
N SER A 574 3.59 1.83 2.27
CA SER A 574 4.54 2.49 1.35
C SER A 574 5.65 3.24 2.10
N ALA A 575 5.33 3.95 3.18
CA ALA A 575 6.35 4.63 3.97
C ALA A 575 7.29 3.65 4.69
N ALA A 576 6.76 2.56 5.25
CA ALA A 576 7.56 1.52 5.90
C ALA A 576 8.45 0.79 4.88
N TRP A 577 7.91 0.49 3.70
CA TRP A 577 8.64 -0.04 2.55
C TRP A 577 9.79 0.88 2.13
N LEU A 578 9.51 2.15 1.84
CA LEU A 578 10.50 3.13 1.41
C LEU A 578 11.63 3.35 2.42
N SER A 579 11.37 3.14 3.72
CA SER A 579 12.42 3.25 4.76
C SER A 579 13.54 2.21 4.65
N PHE A 580 13.40 1.23 3.75
CA PHE A 580 14.45 0.25 3.39
C PHE A 580 15.00 0.46 1.98
N VAL A 581 14.51 1.46 1.23
CA VAL A 581 14.94 1.72 -0.15
C VAL A 581 15.89 2.93 -0.17
N PRO A 582 17.20 2.73 -0.34
CA PRO A 582 18.19 3.81 -0.33
C PRO A 582 18.04 4.79 -1.50
N THR A 583 18.59 5.99 -1.36
CA THR A 583 18.55 7.03 -2.39
C THR A 583 19.12 6.56 -3.73
N TRP A 584 20.21 5.78 -3.72
CA TRP A 584 20.83 5.28 -4.96
C TRP A 584 19.88 4.39 -5.78
N ALA A 585 19.01 3.63 -5.13
CA ALA A 585 18.03 2.78 -5.78
C ALA A 585 16.87 3.62 -6.34
N ARG A 586 16.38 4.58 -5.54
CA ARG A 586 15.34 5.54 -5.97
C ARG A 586 15.77 6.33 -7.20
N GLN A 587 17.05 6.71 -7.28
CA GLN A 587 17.62 7.44 -8.42
C GLN A 587 17.60 6.67 -9.75
N GLN A 588 17.35 5.36 -9.75
CA GLN A 588 17.17 4.58 -10.97
C GLN A 588 15.75 4.64 -11.55
N VAL A 589 14.82 5.28 -10.83
CA VAL A 589 13.42 5.42 -11.23
C VAL A 589 13.18 6.76 -11.91
N TYR A 590 12.49 6.70 -13.05
CA TYR A 590 12.03 7.84 -13.83
C TYR A 590 10.51 7.75 -13.98
N TYR A 591 9.78 8.58 -13.24
CA TYR A 591 8.33 8.41 -13.10
C TYR A 591 7.54 9.60 -13.61
N HIS A 592 6.32 9.33 -14.06
CA HIS A 592 5.32 10.32 -14.42
C HIS A 592 4.08 10.18 -13.54
N THR A 593 3.47 11.31 -13.19
CA THR A 593 2.14 11.37 -12.57
C THR A 593 1.13 11.93 -13.55
N THR A 594 -0.14 11.58 -13.42
CA THR A 594 -1.24 12.18 -14.20
C THR A 594 -2.37 12.62 -13.31
N SER A 595 -3.36 13.28 -13.89
CA SER A 595 -4.66 13.55 -13.26
C SER A 595 -5.72 13.76 -14.33
N PHE A 596 -6.98 13.90 -13.91
CA PHE A 596 -8.03 14.45 -14.76
C PHE A 596 -7.70 15.87 -15.25
N LEU A 597 -8.37 16.32 -16.31
CA LEU A 597 -8.33 17.71 -16.77
C LEU A 597 -9.32 18.56 -15.98
N ASP A 598 -8.85 19.63 -15.35
CA ASP A 598 -9.70 20.63 -14.68
C ASP A 598 -10.26 21.63 -15.73
N GLU A 599 -11.55 21.52 -16.02
CA GLU A 599 -12.34 22.36 -16.92
C GLU A 599 -13.27 23.29 -16.12
N PRO A 600 -13.26 24.62 -16.40
CA PRO A 600 -14.14 25.54 -15.71
C PRO A 600 -15.63 25.16 -15.82
N PHE A 601 -16.31 25.13 -14.66
CA PHE A 601 -17.76 24.87 -14.53
C PHE A 601 -18.21 23.43 -14.80
N VAL A 602 -17.28 22.50 -15.02
CA VAL A 602 -17.54 21.06 -15.08
C VAL A 602 -17.04 20.44 -13.78
N TYR A 603 -17.72 19.42 -13.29
CA TYR A 603 -17.21 18.61 -12.20
C TYR A 603 -16.28 17.56 -12.81
N ASP A 604 -14.99 17.73 -12.61
CA ASP A 604 -13.96 16.90 -13.21
C ASP A 604 -13.47 15.85 -12.22
N TYR A 605 -13.37 14.62 -12.71
CA TYR A 605 -12.98 13.45 -11.94
C TYR A 605 -12.46 12.42 -12.94
N CYS A 606 -11.61 11.51 -12.48
CA CYS A 606 -11.31 10.31 -13.25
C CYS A 606 -12.33 9.19 -12.99
N ASN A 607 -12.74 9.04 -11.74
CA ASN A 607 -13.79 8.11 -11.32
C ASN A 607 -14.60 8.71 -10.17
N PHE A 608 -15.94 8.71 -10.30
CA PHE A 608 -16.83 9.29 -9.29
C PHE A 608 -16.68 8.68 -7.91
N LEU A 609 -16.42 7.37 -7.82
CA LEU A 609 -16.32 6.70 -6.54
C LEU A 609 -15.02 7.04 -5.82
N SER A 610 -13.90 7.05 -6.55
CA SER A 610 -12.60 7.38 -5.98
C SER A 610 -12.53 8.83 -5.52
N ASP A 611 -13.27 9.74 -6.16
CA ASP A 611 -13.34 11.17 -5.82
C ASP A 611 -13.84 11.42 -4.38
N PHE A 612 -14.66 10.53 -3.83
CA PHE A 612 -15.07 10.62 -2.42
C PHE A 612 -13.90 10.38 -1.45
N PHE A 613 -12.85 9.69 -1.88
CA PHE A 613 -11.76 9.21 -1.02
C PHE A 613 -10.42 9.87 -1.33
N LEU A 614 -10.16 10.21 -2.59
CA LEU A 614 -8.94 10.83 -3.06
C LEU A 614 -8.96 12.34 -2.85
N THR A 615 -7.77 12.93 -2.84
CA THR A 615 -7.60 14.39 -2.85
C THR A 615 -7.10 14.85 -4.20
N ASP A 616 -7.79 15.84 -4.75
CA ASP A 616 -7.41 16.45 -6.02
C ASP A 616 -6.06 17.18 -5.98
N PRO A 617 -5.32 17.18 -7.10
CA PRO A 617 -5.59 16.41 -8.31
C PRO A 617 -5.18 14.93 -8.16
N ASP A 618 -5.97 14.02 -8.73
CA ASP A 618 -5.69 12.58 -8.79
C ASP A 618 -5.96 11.96 -10.17
N ASP A 619 -5.42 10.77 -10.41
CA ASP A 619 -5.64 10.02 -11.66
C ASP A 619 -6.81 9.01 -11.60
N GLY A 620 -7.64 9.06 -10.56
CA GLY A 620 -8.73 8.13 -10.26
C GLY A 620 -8.29 6.96 -9.39
N VAL A 621 -6.98 6.82 -9.11
CA VAL A 621 -6.45 5.79 -8.20
C VAL A 621 -5.42 6.35 -7.22
N VAL A 622 -4.61 7.31 -7.68
CA VAL A 622 -3.46 7.83 -6.94
C VAL A 622 -3.50 9.35 -6.95
N GLU A 623 -3.43 9.96 -5.76
CA GLU A 623 -3.26 11.41 -5.66
C GLU A 623 -1.89 11.82 -6.24
N MET A 624 -1.83 12.97 -6.92
CA MET A 624 -0.58 13.47 -7.48
C MET A 624 0.54 13.56 -6.44
N VAL A 625 0.21 13.95 -5.20
CA VAL A 625 1.16 14.05 -4.08
C VAL A 625 1.66 12.68 -3.62
N ALA A 626 0.81 11.66 -3.65
CA ALA A 626 1.15 10.31 -3.23
C ALA A 626 1.88 9.50 -4.33
N GLY A 627 1.76 9.94 -5.60
CA GLY A 627 2.53 9.41 -6.72
C GLY A 627 4.02 9.83 -6.73
N GLN A 628 4.46 10.69 -5.80
CA GLN A 628 5.84 11.17 -5.76
C GLN A 628 6.81 10.16 -5.14
N LEU A 629 8.03 10.05 -5.67
CA LEU A 629 9.12 9.26 -5.08
C LEU A 629 10.30 10.17 -4.72
N PRO A 630 10.44 10.59 -3.45
CA PRO A 630 11.56 11.43 -3.01
C PRO A 630 12.91 10.75 -3.27
N GLY A 631 13.79 11.44 -4.01
CA GLY A 631 15.10 10.93 -4.42
C GLY A 631 15.14 10.29 -5.82
N ALA A 632 14.00 10.16 -6.50
CA ALA A 632 13.93 9.69 -7.88
C ALA A 632 13.82 10.84 -8.90
N ASN A 633 13.73 10.49 -10.18
CA ASN A 633 13.63 11.44 -11.28
C ASN A 633 12.17 11.66 -11.68
N ASN A 634 11.58 12.76 -11.25
CA ASN A 634 10.24 13.16 -11.69
C ASN A 634 10.29 13.70 -13.13
N MET A 635 9.60 13.02 -14.05
CA MET A 635 9.55 13.36 -15.48
C MET A 635 8.39 14.28 -15.86
N GLY A 636 7.66 14.78 -14.87
CA GLY A 636 6.58 15.75 -15.01
C GLY A 636 5.19 15.16 -14.76
N HIS A 637 4.26 16.07 -14.50
CA HIS A 637 2.84 15.80 -14.33
C HIS A 637 2.07 16.13 -15.62
N LYS A 638 1.03 15.35 -15.93
CA LYS A 638 0.16 15.57 -17.10
C LYS A 638 -1.32 15.41 -16.75
N ALA A 639 -2.07 16.50 -16.83
CA ALA A 639 -3.52 16.51 -16.70
C ALA A 639 -4.23 15.98 -17.96
N GLY A 640 -5.49 15.57 -17.82
CA GLY A 640 -6.32 14.98 -18.88
C GLY A 640 -5.99 13.52 -19.20
N TRP A 641 -5.50 12.77 -18.20
CA TRP A 641 -5.16 11.35 -18.32
C TRP A 641 -5.46 10.62 -17.02
N CYS A 642 -6.34 9.62 -17.09
CA CYS A 642 -6.72 8.81 -15.94
C CYS A 642 -5.91 7.52 -15.82
N HIS A 643 -6.03 6.84 -14.68
CA HIS A 643 -5.14 5.77 -14.28
C HIS A 643 -5.21 4.56 -15.24
N THR A 644 -6.41 4.21 -15.69
CA THR A 644 -6.69 3.05 -16.55
C THR A 644 -7.88 3.33 -17.49
N THR A 645 -8.16 2.41 -18.41
CA THR A 645 -9.31 2.50 -19.32
C THR A 645 -10.64 2.39 -18.58
N GLY A 646 -11.69 3.04 -19.13
CA GLY A 646 -13.03 3.05 -18.54
C GLY A 646 -13.28 4.20 -17.56
N MET A 647 -12.30 5.09 -17.40
CA MET A 647 -12.41 6.36 -16.67
C MET A 647 -12.79 7.51 -17.61
N GLN A 648 -13.06 8.68 -17.04
CA GLN A 648 -13.52 9.88 -17.76
C GLN A 648 -12.53 10.31 -18.86
N ASP A 649 -11.25 10.47 -18.52
CA ASP A 649 -10.19 10.79 -19.47
C ASP A 649 -9.45 9.53 -19.98
N PRO A 650 -8.72 9.63 -21.12
CA PRO A 650 -7.96 8.50 -21.65
C PRO A 650 -6.97 7.91 -20.64
N ALA A 651 -6.80 6.59 -20.70
CA ALA A 651 -5.87 5.86 -19.84
C ALA A 651 -4.41 6.29 -20.07
N GLN A 652 -3.69 6.59 -19.00
CA GLN A 652 -2.33 7.12 -19.04
C GLN A 652 -1.36 6.23 -19.85
N TYR A 653 -1.45 4.91 -19.76
CA TYR A 653 -0.57 4.03 -20.55
C TYR A 653 -0.82 4.07 -22.07
N THR A 654 -1.82 4.80 -22.56
CA THR A 654 -2.09 4.98 -24.00
C THR A 654 -1.47 6.25 -24.61
N ASP A 655 -0.78 7.07 -23.80
CA ASP A 655 -0.10 8.28 -24.28
C ASP A 655 1.08 7.96 -25.21
N THR A 656 0.82 8.01 -26.51
CA THR A 656 1.80 7.71 -27.57
C THR A 656 3.07 8.55 -27.49
N VAL A 657 2.99 9.82 -27.07
CA VAL A 657 4.15 10.72 -27.00
C VAL A 657 5.05 10.36 -25.83
N ARG A 658 4.44 10.10 -24.66
CA ARG A 658 5.18 9.62 -23.49
C ARG A 658 5.78 8.24 -23.75
N ASN A 659 5.01 7.31 -24.31
CA ASN A 659 5.47 5.95 -24.58
C ASN A 659 6.63 5.92 -25.58
N ALA A 660 6.61 6.77 -26.62
CA ALA A 660 7.76 6.94 -27.51
C ALA A 660 9.01 7.42 -26.76
N THR A 661 8.85 8.36 -25.82
CA THR A 661 9.94 8.85 -24.98
C THR A 661 10.47 7.75 -24.05
N MET A 662 9.57 6.99 -23.40
CA MET A 662 9.96 5.90 -22.52
C MET A 662 10.70 4.81 -23.30
N ASN A 663 10.17 4.40 -24.45
CA ASN A 663 10.82 3.43 -25.34
C ASN A 663 12.22 3.88 -25.77
N ALA A 664 12.38 5.13 -26.18
CA ALA A 664 13.66 5.65 -26.66
C ALA A 664 14.74 5.73 -25.56
N ASN A 665 14.33 5.85 -24.29
CA ASN A 665 15.23 6.01 -23.15
C ASN A 665 15.33 4.74 -22.28
N ALA A 666 14.61 3.66 -22.61
CA ALA A 666 14.65 2.46 -21.80
C ALA A 666 16.03 1.80 -21.87
N ALA A 667 16.55 1.42 -20.71
CA ALA A 667 17.67 0.49 -20.62
C ALA A 667 17.28 -0.88 -21.20
N ARG A 668 18.29 -1.65 -21.58
CA ARG A 668 18.14 -2.99 -22.13
C ARG A 668 19.20 -3.92 -21.59
#